data_AF-V8CCV4-F1
#
_entry.id   AF-V8CCV4-F1
#
_cell.length_a   1.000
_cell.length_b   1.000
_cell.length_c   1.000
_cell.angle_alpha   90.00
_cell.angle_beta   90.00
_cell.angle_gamma   90.00
#
_symmetry.space_group_name_H-M   'P 1'
#
loop_
_entity.id
_entity.type
_entity.pdbx_description
1 polymer ?
#
loop_
_entity_poly.entity_id
_entity_poly.type
_entity_poly.pdbx_seq_one_letter_code
_entity_poly.pdbx_strand_id
1 'polypeptide(L)'
;MFISKITICNLFAYYGEVIVEFKKQEGKNIYCIYGNNGFGKTSFIRCAKLLFLGTGGESENIPDTIKRFAPKANDLKQFIRGNANWSGILNKNALQNAGGGGGVENKEFFVRFDGHIDDSKISIQRTYEITQSSIKESLFLEIDTEKFCDYEAQHRLNNILPENFVEFFFFDGEEIEKIGDNLRTKLREKIVDILQIKPLEIIIKQAQLLRDDLLKSQTENSKQKNEIEVKKSQQDTKEKEINAKNEAISNTQRLLDDKRERVKVLQRKRDKLIADSSAELNELTREKDDIEQNLHQQKQNLSESMKSIVFASNASLMQRLKDELEKVEHSTQKSDIEALSRLIPDMTLLSNQKIDTLHYEQSTKAELQEFFSTLLQEMPHNLEFRLAKEYSKIPLQLIGEIRESIVRTESSTALRDIEAIKKLKRELVAVKERISELTTDEYVRKEKEEIDEELAKCEEEIKNYQAELENFKRELTELKIELENLTKELNSLEQRIDIERIKNKLHLLDVLKESIEAYREKLVSALRIELHDMILDKYKRTITDDNIAELEIDENFEIKLKDKYGEPITVESQSAGQKQVLAICIFGALSELSKSQIPFILDTPLSRIDSKNRANIIKHYYSKADNQVIILPLDTEMGAKEYEFVKPNLAGIYKIENDDDRSHASIKEVQDIKEIL
;
A
#
# COMPACT_ATOMS: atom_id res chain seq x y z
N MET A 1 -31.43 -9.91 -16.26
CA MET A 1 -32.20 -9.91 -14.99
C MET A 1 -33.66 -10.19 -15.29
N PHE A 2 -34.25 -11.12 -14.53
CA PHE A 2 -35.68 -11.42 -14.54
C PHE A 2 -36.20 -11.32 -13.11
N ILE A 3 -37.21 -10.48 -12.86
CA ILE A 3 -37.88 -10.42 -11.57
C ILE A 3 -38.95 -11.51 -11.55
N SER A 4 -38.78 -12.47 -10.65
CA SER A 4 -39.72 -13.57 -10.43
C SER A 4 -40.79 -13.24 -9.40
N LYS A 5 -40.49 -12.37 -8.44
CA LYS A 5 -41.42 -12.02 -7.37
C LYS A 5 -41.15 -10.61 -6.84
N ILE A 6 -42.23 -9.89 -6.59
CA ILE A 6 -42.22 -8.58 -5.93
C ILE A 6 -43.10 -8.69 -4.69
N THR A 7 -42.53 -8.42 -3.52
CA THR A 7 -43.25 -8.32 -2.26
C THR A 7 -43.21 -6.89 -1.77
N ILE A 8 -44.38 -6.32 -1.47
CA ILE A 8 -44.53 -4.99 -0.89
C ILE A 8 -45.27 -5.13 0.43
N CYS A 9 -44.67 -4.67 1.52
CA CYS A 9 -45.26 -4.72 2.86
C CYS A 9 -45.44 -3.31 3.42
N ASN A 10 -46.69 -2.92 3.67
CA ASN A 10 -47.07 -1.65 4.34
C ASN A 10 -46.57 -0.34 3.68
N LEU A 11 -46.35 -0.32 2.36
CA LEU A 11 -45.89 0.87 1.62
C LEU A 11 -47.00 1.44 0.71
N PHE A 12 -47.17 2.77 0.72
CA PHE A 12 -48.15 3.53 -0.04
C PHE A 12 -49.57 2.94 0.06
N ALA A 13 -50.15 2.49 -1.06
CA ALA A 13 -51.49 1.90 -1.14
C ALA A 13 -51.55 0.44 -0.65
N TYR A 14 -50.40 -0.22 -0.45
CA TYR A 14 -50.31 -1.63 -0.08
C TYR A 14 -50.23 -1.77 1.45
N TYR A 15 -51.24 -2.41 2.05
CA TYR A 15 -51.31 -2.69 3.49
C TYR A 15 -51.10 -4.19 3.75
N GLY A 16 -50.32 -4.57 4.75
CA GLY A 16 -49.89 -5.97 4.90
C GLY A 16 -48.94 -6.42 3.78
N GLU A 17 -48.66 -7.72 3.73
CA GLU A 17 -47.77 -8.32 2.72
C GLU A 17 -48.53 -8.59 1.42
N VAL A 18 -48.17 -7.86 0.36
CA VAL A 18 -48.73 -8.01 -0.99
C VAL A 18 -47.67 -8.59 -1.91
N ILE A 19 -47.98 -9.73 -2.53
CA ILE A 19 -47.05 -10.51 -3.33
C ILE A 19 -47.54 -10.57 -4.78
N VAL A 20 -46.64 -10.34 -5.72
CA VAL A 20 -46.85 -10.58 -7.16
C VAL A 20 -45.76 -11.51 -7.66
N GLU A 21 -46.15 -12.60 -8.32
CA GLU A 21 -45.22 -13.59 -8.88
C GLU A 21 -45.31 -13.62 -10.40
N PHE A 22 -44.16 -13.50 -11.06
CA PHE A 22 -44.00 -13.51 -12.50
C PHE A 22 -43.33 -14.82 -12.95
N LYS A 23 -44.02 -15.57 -13.81
CA LYS A 23 -43.51 -16.82 -14.36
C LYS A 23 -42.83 -16.57 -15.70
N LYS A 24 -41.56 -16.93 -15.83
CA LYS A 24 -40.82 -16.84 -17.10
C LYS A 24 -41.42 -17.82 -18.13
N GLN A 25 -41.72 -17.34 -19.33
CA GLN A 25 -42.21 -18.16 -20.45
C GLN A 25 -41.31 -17.95 -21.67
N GLU A 26 -40.94 -19.04 -22.36
CA GLU A 26 -40.11 -18.92 -23.57
C GLU A 26 -40.85 -18.15 -24.68
N GLY A 27 -40.16 -17.19 -25.29
CA GLY A 27 -40.71 -16.34 -26.35
C GLY A 27 -41.73 -15.30 -25.88
N LYS A 28 -41.99 -15.16 -24.58
CA LYS A 28 -42.92 -14.18 -24.02
C LYS A 28 -42.30 -13.39 -22.87
N ASN A 29 -42.31 -12.08 -23.00
CA ASN A 29 -41.61 -11.15 -22.09
C ASN A 29 -42.53 -10.08 -21.47
N ILE A 30 -43.79 -9.98 -21.90
CA ILE A 30 -44.71 -8.92 -21.48
C ILE A 30 -45.62 -9.40 -20.34
N TYR A 31 -45.75 -8.60 -19.29
CA TYR A 31 -46.67 -8.80 -18.17
C TYR A 31 -47.54 -7.55 -18.02
N CYS A 32 -48.86 -7.71 -17.92
CA CYS A 32 -49.78 -6.59 -17.81
C CYS A 32 -50.45 -6.57 -16.43
N ILE A 33 -50.38 -5.45 -15.72
CA ILE A 33 -51.04 -5.26 -14.43
C ILE A 33 -52.10 -4.16 -14.58
N TYR A 34 -53.35 -4.56 -14.73
CA TYR A 34 -54.49 -3.65 -14.89
C TYR A 34 -54.99 -3.14 -13.54
N GLY A 35 -55.52 -1.92 -13.52
CA GLY A 35 -56.13 -1.35 -12.32
C GLY A 35 -56.70 0.03 -12.60
N ASN A 36 -57.73 0.43 -11.85
CA ASN A 36 -58.32 1.75 -12.02
C ASN A 36 -57.39 2.88 -11.53
N ASN A 37 -57.68 4.10 -11.96
CA ASN A 37 -56.96 5.28 -11.48
C ASN A 37 -57.05 5.39 -9.95
N GLY A 38 -55.89 5.54 -9.31
CA GLY A 38 -55.79 5.64 -7.85
C GLY A 38 -55.84 4.31 -7.09
N PHE A 39 -55.89 3.16 -7.77
CA PHE A 39 -55.95 1.85 -7.09
C PHE A 39 -54.58 1.35 -6.60
N GLY A 40 -53.47 1.97 -7.02
CA GLY A 40 -52.13 1.62 -6.55
C GLY A 40 -51.07 1.40 -7.63
N LYS A 41 -51.38 1.64 -8.92
CA LYS A 41 -50.42 1.49 -10.04
C LYS A 41 -49.17 2.37 -9.85
N THR A 42 -49.37 3.67 -9.64
CA THR A 42 -48.25 4.58 -9.36
C THR A 42 -47.53 4.24 -8.05
N SER A 43 -48.25 3.72 -7.05
CA SER A 43 -47.65 3.22 -5.81
C SER A 43 -46.72 2.04 -6.05
N PHE A 44 -47.06 1.14 -6.98
CA PHE A 44 -46.24 -0.02 -7.34
C PHE A 44 -44.87 0.40 -7.89
N ILE A 45 -44.88 1.35 -8.84
CA ILE A 45 -43.65 1.85 -9.48
C ILE A 45 -42.83 2.66 -8.49
N ARG A 46 -43.48 3.45 -7.62
CA ARG A 46 -42.76 4.16 -6.54
C ARG A 46 -42.08 3.19 -5.58
N CYS A 47 -42.69 2.06 -5.23
CA CYS A 47 -42.03 1.00 -4.47
C CYS A 47 -40.81 0.45 -5.20
N ALA A 48 -40.93 0.18 -6.51
CA ALA A 48 -39.80 -0.27 -7.33
C ALA A 48 -38.65 0.74 -7.30
N LYS A 49 -38.94 2.03 -7.50
CA LYS A 49 -37.92 3.10 -7.41
C LYS A 49 -37.28 3.20 -6.03
N LEU A 50 -38.07 3.10 -4.96
CA LEU A 50 -37.57 3.12 -3.59
C LEU A 50 -36.61 1.97 -3.32
N LEU A 51 -36.86 0.78 -3.84
CA LEU A 51 -35.97 -0.37 -3.67
C LEU A 51 -34.54 -0.05 -4.15
N PHE A 52 -34.40 0.58 -5.32
CA PHE A 52 -33.09 0.86 -5.93
C PHE A 52 -32.43 2.15 -5.42
N LEU A 53 -33.20 3.22 -5.25
CA LEU A 53 -32.67 4.55 -4.92
C LEU A 53 -32.65 4.83 -3.41
N GLY A 54 -33.57 4.21 -2.67
CA GLY A 54 -33.75 4.50 -1.25
C GLY A 54 -34.30 5.89 -0.96
N THR A 55 -34.19 6.29 0.29
CA THR A 55 -34.57 7.64 0.76
C THR A 55 -33.39 8.50 1.16
N GLY A 56 -32.16 8.06 0.87
CA GLY A 56 -30.93 8.77 1.23
C GLY A 56 -30.16 8.18 2.41
N GLY A 57 -30.70 7.15 3.09
CA GLY A 57 -30.01 6.41 4.15
C GLY A 57 -29.38 7.31 5.22
N GLU A 58 -28.13 7.00 5.57
CA GLU A 58 -27.32 7.76 6.55
C GLU A 58 -26.91 9.16 6.09
N SER A 59 -26.94 9.43 4.77
CA SER A 59 -26.56 10.73 4.22
C SER A 59 -27.65 11.80 4.37
N GLU A 60 -28.86 11.40 4.78
CA GLU A 60 -30.10 12.20 4.84
C GLU A 60 -30.45 12.96 3.56
N ASN A 61 -29.75 12.70 2.44
CA ASN A 61 -29.97 13.38 1.18
C ASN A 61 -30.85 12.52 0.27
N ILE A 62 -32.10 12.94 0.10
CA ILE A 62 -33.09 12.23 -0.72
C ILE A 62 -32.69 12.35 -2.20
N PRO A 63 -32.55 11.24 -2.94
CA PRO A 63 -32.24 11.28 -4.38
C PRO A 63 -33.25 12.14 -5.15
N ASP A 64 -32.79 12.92 -6.14
CA ASP A 64 -33.63 13.86 -6.89
C ASP A 64 -34.88 13.20 -7.49
N THR A 65 -34.74 11.99 -8.02
CA THR A 65 -35.84 11.19 -8.58
C THR A 65 -36.91 10.87 -7.53
N ILE A 66 -36.50 10.57 -6.29
CA ILE A 66 -37.40 10.23 -5.18
C ILE A 66 -38.01 11.51 -4.59
N LYS A 67 -37.24 12.59 -4.51
CA LYS A 67 -37.72 13.90 -4.05
C LYS A 67 -38.90 14.43 -4.86
N ARG A 68 -39.00 14.07 -6.15
CA ARG A 68 -40.16 14.39 -7.02
C ARG A 68 -41.48 13.81 -6.50
N PHE A 69 -41.47 12.74 -5.69
CA PHE A 69 -42.70 12.18 -5.12
C PHE A 69 -43.37 13.18 -4.19
N ALA A 70 -42.58 14.00 -3.48
CA ALA A 70 -43.06 15.03 -2.58
C ALA A 70 -42.13 16.26 -2.61
N PRO A 71 -42.26 17.14 -3.61
CA PRO A 71 -41.36 18.28 -3.81
C PRO A 71 -41.32 19.28 -2.64
N LYS A 72 -42.34 19.24 -1.77
CA LYS A 72 -42.53 20.12 -0.61
C LYS A 72 -42.10 19.48 0.72
N ALA A 73 -41.62 18.24 0.71
CA ALA A 73 -41.10 17.57 1.90
C ALA A 73 -39.57 17.73 1.94
N ASN A 74 -39.09 18.62 2.82
CA ASN A 74 -37.67 18.96 2.91
C ASN A 74 -36.90 18.06 3.89
N ASP A 75 -37.58 17.41 4.84
CA ASP A 75 -36.96 16.53 5.83
C ASP A 75 -37.29 15.06 5.56
N LEU A 76 -36.32 14.16 5.78
CA LEU A 76 -36.47 12.71 5.62
C LEU A 76 -37.66 12.14 6.41
N LYS A 77 -37.85 12.60 7.66
CA LYS A 77 -38.97 12.16 8.51
C LYS A 77 -40.33 12.56 7.93
N GLN A 78 -40.43 13.75 7.36
CA GLN A 78 -41.67 14.23 6.71
C GLN A 78 -41.92 13.49 5.40
N PHE A 79 -40.86 13.14 4.67
CA PHE A 79 -40.97 12.39 3.42
C PHE A 79 -41.47 10.96 3.66
N ILE A 80 -40.97 10.29 4.70
CA ILE A 80 -41.33 8.90 5.02
C ILE A 80 -42.68 8.81 5.74
N ARG A 81 -42.90 9.59 6.82
CA ARG A 81 -44.16 9.54 7.62
C ARG A 81 -45.30 10.37 7.04
N GLY A 82 -44.99 11.34 6.19
CA GLY A 82 -45.97 12.30 5.69
C GLY A 82 -46.08 13.57 6.54
N ASN A 83 -46.77 14.55 5.97
CA ASN A 83 -47.16 15.82 6.60
C ASN A 83 -48.56 16.23 6.10
N ALA A 84 -49.01 17.45 6.38
CA ALA A 84 -50.33 17.93 5.95
C ALA A 84 -50.55 17.91 4.41
N ASN A 85 -49.47 17.98 3.62
CA ASN A 85 -49.50 18.07 2.16
C ASN A 85 -49.05 16.78 1.45
N TRP A 86 -48.52 15.80 2.18
CA TRP A 86 -47.96 14.56 1.65
C TRP A 86 -48.32 13.39 2.56
N SER A 87 -48.85 12.31 2.01
CA SER A 87 -49.32 11.16 2.80
C SER A 87 -48.21 10.34 3.45
N GLY A 88 -46.94 10.55 3.07
CA GLY A 88 -45.84 9.67 3.44
C GLY A 88 -45.67 8.51 2.46
N ILE A 89 -44.53 7.84 2.58
CA ILE A 89 -44.24 6.55 1.92
C ILE A 89 -44.98 5.41 2.61
N LEU A 90 -45.15 5.51 3.93
CA LEU A 90 -45.71 4.44 4.75
C LEU A 90 -47.23 4.40 4.61
N ASN A 91 -47.80 3.20 4.58
CA ASN A 91 -49.25 3.04 4.52
C ASN A 91 -49.91 3.57 5.82
N LYS A 92 -50.97 4.39 5.67
CA LYS A 92 -51.65 5.03 6.80
C LYS A 92 -52.33 4.05 7.75
N ASN A 93 -52.92 2.97 7.25
CA ASN A 93 -53.55 1.95 8.10
C ASN A 93 -52.50 1.20 8.93
N ALA A 94 -51.33 0.94 8.35
CA ALA A 94 -50.20 0.37 9.09
C ALA A 94 -49.78 1.28 10.26
N LEU A 95 -49.75 2.60 10.05
CA LEU A 95 -49.45 3.58 11.10
C LEU A 95 -50.58 3.73 12.15
N GLN A 96 -51.85 3.74 11.73
CA GLN A 96 -53.00 3.99 12.62
C GLN A 96 -53.44 2.76 13.42
N ASN A 97 -53.39 1.55 12.85
CA ASN A 97 -53.67 0.29 13.56
C ASN A 97 -52.57 -0.09 14.56
N ALA A 98 -51.72 0.86 15.00
CA ALA A 98 -50.78 0.70 16.10
C ALA A 98 -51.41 0.99 17.49
N GLY A 99 -52.66 1.47 17.52
CA GLY A 99 -53.41 1.72 18.75
C GLY A 99 -53.99 0.47 19.44
N GLY A 100 -53.91 -0.71 18.82
CA GLY A 100 -54.43 -1.99 19.35
C GLY A 100 -53.44 -2.79 20.20
N GLY A 101 -52.53 -2.15 20.93
CA GLY A 101 -51.58 -2.79 21.84
C GLY A 101 -50.24 -3.23 21.24
N GLY A 102 -50.12 -3.31 19.91
CA GLY A 102 -48.84 -3.46 19.22
C GLY A 102 -48.41 -2.13 18.60
N GLY A 103 -47.40 -1.47 19.18
CA GLY A 103 -46.88 -0.21 18.65
C GLY A 103 -46.40 -0.31 17.19
N VAL A 104 -46.18 0.84 16.55
CA VAL A 104 -45.62 0.94 15.18
C VAL A 104 -44.30 0.17 15.04
N GLU A 105 -43.60 -0.04 16.16
CA GLU A 105 -42.31 -0.73 16.29
C GLU A 105 -42.33 -2.22 15.91
N ASN A 106 -43.50 -2.88 15.92
CA ASN A 106 -43.64 -4.30 15.59
C ASN A 106 -44.14 -4.56 14.16
N LYS A 107 -44.22 -3.53 13.31
CA LYS A 107 -44.68 -3.67 11.93
C LYS A 107 -43.50 -3.54 10.97
N GLU A 108 -43.45 -4.47 10.02
CA GLU A 108 -42.46 -4.46 8.96
C GLU A 108 -42.91 -3.57 7.80
N PHE A 109 -41.99 -2.75 7.29
CA PHE A 109 -42.20 -1.91 6.11
C PHE A 109 -41.09 -2.20 5.14
N PHE A 110 -41.37 -2.91 4.05
CA PHE A 110 -40.32 -3.27 3.10
C PHE A 110 -40.84 -3.44 1.69
N VAL A 111 -39.92 -3.35 0.75
CA VAL A 111 -40.10 -3.80 -0.63
C VAL A 111 -38.99 -4.80 -0.92
N ARG A 112 -39.35 -5.93 -1.56
CA ARG A 112 -38.43 -7.01 -1.89
C ARG A 112 -38.64 -7.48 -3.32
N PHE A 113 -37.56 -7.55 -4.09
CA PHE A 113 -37.53 -8.16 -5.42
C PHE A 113 -36.69 -9.42 -5.38
N ASP A 114 -37.28 -10.54 -5.77
CA ASP A 114 -36.59 -11.81 -5.97
C ASP A 114 -36.57 -12.17 -7.45
N GLY A 115 -35.43 -12.62 -7.94
CA GLY A 115 -35.25 -12.89 -9.36
C GLY A 115 -33.97 -13.64 -9.67
N HIS A 116 -33.59 -13.57 -10.95
CA HIS A 116 -32.36 -14.14 -11.46
C HIS A 116 -31.63 -13.11 -12.32
N ILE A 117 -30.32 -13.00 -12.19
CA ILE A 117 -29.44 -12.29 -13.13
C ILE A 117 -28.60 -13.36 -13.79
N ASP A 118 -28.72 -13.49 -15.12
CA ASP A 118 -28.18 -14.62 -15.86
C ASP A 118 -28.65 -15.96 -15.24
N ASP A 119 -27.76 -16.68 -14.55
CA ASP A 119 -28.06 -17.93 -13.84
C ASP A 119 -28.05 -17.81 -12.31
N SER A 120 -27.62 -16.66 -11.77
CA SER A 120 -27.51 -16.41 -10.33
C SER A 120 -28.83 -15.93 -9.74
N LYS A 121 -29.20 -16.46 -8.57
CA LYS A 121 -30.37 -15.99 -7.82
C LYS A 121 -30.06 -14.67 -7.15
N ILE A 122 -30.94 -13.68 -7.31
CA ILE A 122 -30.82 -12.38 -6.65
C ILE A 122 -32.05 -12.10 -5.79
N SER A 123 -31.82 -11.62 -4.57
CA SER A 123 -32.85 -11.08 -3.68
C SER A 123 -32.41 -9.71 -3.19
N ILE A 124 -33.22 -8.70 -3.46
CA ILE A 124 -32.99 -7.30 -3.05
C ILE A 124 -34.14 -6.92 -2.13
N GLN A 125 -33.85 -6.55 -0.89
CA GLN A 125 -34.86 -6.12 0.06
C GLN A 125 -34.44 -4.79 0.70
N ARG A 126 -35.31 -3.79 0.64
CA ARG A 126 -35.13 -2.53 1.37
C ARG A 126 -36.21 -2.42 2.43
N THR A 127 -35.79 -2.19 3.66
CA THR A 127 -36.63 -2.19 4.86
C THR A 127 -36.56 -0.81 5.56
N TYR A 128 -37.69 -0.39 6.12
CA TYR A 128 -37.82 0.83 6.92
C TYR A 128 -38.25 0.45 8.34
N GLU A 129 -37.31 0.51 9.27
CA GLU A 129 -37.58 0.34 10.70
C GLU A 129 -37.96 1.67 11.33
N ILE A 130 -39.08 1.71 12.04
CA ILE A 130 -39.63 2.95 12.58
C ILE A 130 -39.78 2.81 14.07
N THR A 131 -39.04 3.63 14.81
CA THR A 131 -39.23 3.82 16.26
C THR A 131 -39.94 5.14 16.51
N GLN A 132 -40.40 5.42 17.73
CA GLN A 132 -41.05 6.71 18.01
C GLN A 132 -40.20 7.93 17.63
N SER A 133 -38.87 7.85 17.76
CA SER A 133 -37.93 8.97 17.59
C SER A 133 -37.06 8.91 16.33
N SER A 134 -36.83 7.71 15.75
CA SER A 134 -35.95 7.51 14.60
C SER A 134 -36.60 6.69 13.48
N ILE A 135 -36.06 6.86 12.28
CA ILE A 135 -36.36 6.03 11.12
C ILE A 135 -35.02 5.48 10.64
N LYS A 136 -34.92 4.17 10.53
CA LYS A 136 -33.73 3.49 10.02
C LYS A 136 -34.09 2.81 8.71
N GLU A 137 -33.36 3.17 7.68
CA GLU A 137 -33.42 2.52 6.37
C GLU A 137 -32.32 1.45 6.31
N SER A 138 -32.65 0.23 5.91
CA SER A 138 -31.68 -0.84 5.70
C SER A 138 -31.87 -1.50 4.33
N LEU A 139 -30.76 -1.86 3.69
CA LEU A 139 -30.75 -2.53 2.39
C LEU A 139 -30.02 -3.87 2.51
N PHE A 140 -30.66 -4.93 2.04
CA PHE A 140 -30.10 -6.26 1.96
C PHE A 140 -30.07 -6.72 0.51
N LEU A 141 -28.91 -7.18 0.07
CA LEU A 141 -28.70 -7.77 -1.24
C LEU A 141 -28.09 -9.16 -1.07
N GLU A 142 -28.74 -10.17 -1.63
CA GLU A 142 -28.25 -11.55 -1.66
C GLU A 142 -28.08 -11.98 -3.12
N ILE A 143 -26.88 -12.44 -3.47
CA ILE A 143 -26.56 -13.01 -4.79
C ILE A 143 -26.02 -14.42 -4.53
N ASP A 144 -26.79 -15.44 -4.94
CA ASP A 144 -26.58 -16.86 -4.64
C ASP A 144 -26.39 -17.16 -3.14
N THR A 145 -25.15 -17.14 -2.64
CA THR A 145 -24.80 -17.35 -1.22
C THR A 145 -24.18 -16.14 -0.55
N GLU A 146 -23.79 -15.13 -1.33
CA GLU A 146 -23.15 -13.91 -0.81
C GLU A 146 -24.21 -12.92 -0.35
N LYS A 147 -24.01 -12.36 0.85
CA LYS A 147 -24.94 -11.41 1.48
C LYS A 147 -24.22 -10.10 1.74
N PHE A 148 -24.84 -9.02 1.28
CA PHE A 148 -24.35 -7.66 1.41
C PHE A 148 -25.39 -6.80 2.12
N CYS A 149 -24.93 -5.83 2.90
CA CYS A 149 -25.78 -4.91 3.66
C CYS A 149 -25.44 -3.45 3.34
N ASP A 150 -26.46 -2.60 3.39
CA ASP A 150 -26.40 -1.14 3.37
C ASP A 150 -25.44 -0.56 2.32
N TYR A 151 -24.30 0.02 2.73
CA TYR A 151 -23.35 0.66 1.82
C TYR A 151 -22.80 -0.29 0.75
N GLU A 152 -22.41 -1.50 1.15
CA GLU A 152 -21.85 -2.48 0.20
C GLU A 152 -22.94 -2.99 -0.76
N ALA A 153 -24.14 -3.23 -0.23
CA ALA A 153 -25.30 -3.59 -1.04
C ALA A 153 -25.65 -2.48 -2.06
N GLN A 154 -25.66 -1.21 -1.64
CA GLN A 154 -25.94 -0.08 -2.53
C GLN A 154 -24.86 0.08 -3.59
N HIS A 155 -23.58 -0.09 -3.25
CA HIS A 155 -22.49 -0.02 -4.23
C HIS A 155 -22.62 -1.12 -5.30
N ARG A 156 -22.95 -2.36 -4.89
CA ARG A 156 -23.19 -3.47 -5.83
C ARG A 156 -24.45 -3.23 -6.66
N LEU A 157 -25.51 -2.71 -6.05
CA LEU A 157 -26.76 -2.38 -6.74
C LEU A 157 -26.55 -1.29 -7.80
N ASN A 158 -25.73 -0.28 -7.49
CA ASN A 158 -25.34 0.77 -8.44
C ASN A 158 -24.51 0.25 -9.61
N ASN A 159 -23.83 -0.89 -9.48
CA ASN A 159 -23.18 -1.56 -10.61
C ASN A 159 -24.18 -2.31 -11.51
N ILE A 160 -25.31 -2.78 -10.95
CA ILE A 160 -26.38 -3.44 -11.71
C ILE A 160 -27.22 -2.36 -12.41
N LEU A 161 -27.80 -1.45 -11.63
CA LEU A 161 -28.64 -0.34 -12.09
C LEU A 161 -28.18 0.95 -11.39
N PRO A 162 -27.32 1.76 -12.02
CA PRO A 162 -26.91 3.03 -11.42
C PRO A 162 -28.11 3.97 -11.20
N GLU A 163 -28.04 4.78 -10.13
CA GLU A 163 -29.16 5.62 -9.67
C GLU A 163 -29.72 6.55 -10.75
N ASN A 164 -28.85 7.08 -11.60
CA ASN A 164 -29.21 7.95 -12.72
C ASN A 164 -30.06 7.24 -13.80
N PHE A 165 -30.14 5.90 -13.78
CA PHE A 165 -30.87 5.11 -14.78
C PHE A 165 -32.20 4.59 -14.33
N VAL A 166 -32.47 4.59 -13.02
CA VAL A 166 -33.71 4.04 -12.47
C VAL A 166 -34.94 4.68 -13.13
N GLU A 167 -34.88 5.98 -13.43
CA GLU A 167 -35.98 6.71 -14.10
C GLU A 167 -36.18 6.35 -15.59
N PHE A 168 -35.27 5.59 -16.22
CA PHE A 168 -35.44 5.11 -17.60
C PHE A 168 -35.97 3.68 -17.68
N PHE A 169 -35.82 2.89 -16.63
CA PHE A 169 -36.37 1.54 -16.54
C PHE A 169 -37.72 1.51 -15.83
N PHE A 170 -37.90 2.40 -14.85
CA PHE A 170 -39.14 2.54 -14.08
C PHE A 170 -39.67 3.97 -14.23
N PHE A 171 -40.71 4.15 -15.04
CA PHE A 171 -41.28 5.47 -15.29
C PHE A 171 -42.79 5.45 -15.43
N ASP A 172 -43.41 6.58 -15.12
CA ASP A 172 -44.80 6.85 -15.48
C ASP A 172 -44.89 7.71 -16.75
N GLY A 173 -46.05 7.69 -17.41
CA GLY A 173 -46.29 8.42 -18.65
C GLY A 173 -46.10 9.94 -18.56
N GLU A 174 -46.26 10.54 -17.37
CA GLU A 174 -46.07 11.98 -17.15
C GLU A 174 -44.59 12.36 -16.97
N GLU A 175 -43.81 11.47 -16.37
CA GLU A 175 -42.37 11.60 -16.24
C GLU A 175 -41.67 11.45 -17.58
N ILE A 176 -42.14 10.58 -18.49
CA ILE A 176 -41.56 10.47 -19.85
C ILE A 176 -41.55 11.81 -20.57
N GLU A 177 -42.60 12.64 -20.41
CA GLU A 177 -42.68 13.97 -21.05
C GLU A 177 -41.65 14.94 -20.46
N LYS A 178 -41.60 15.03 -19.12
CA LYS A 178 -40.62 15.88 -18.42
C LYS A 178 -39.19 15.43 -18.68
N ILE A 179 -38.98 14.12 -18.80
CA ILE A 179 -37.70 13.54 -19.17
C ILE A 179 -37.44 13.89 -20.64
N GLY A 180 -38.39 13.74 -21.56
CA GLY A 180 -38.34 14.20 -22.97
C GLY A 180 -37.83 15.62 -23.17
N ASP A 181 -38.28 16.55 -22.33
CA ASP A 181 -37.83 17.94 -22.37
C ASP A 181 -36.43 18.12 -21.72
N ASN A 182 -36.12 17.39 -20.64
CA ASN A 182 -34.81 17.42 -19.96
C ASN A 182 -33.70 16.62 -20.69
N LEU A 183 -34.07 15.61 -21.49
CA LEU A 183 -33.20 14.78 -22.33
C LEU A 183 -32.47 15.63 -23.37
N ARG A 184 -32.91 16.87 -23.62
CA ARG A 184 -32.25 17.79 -24.55
C ARG A 184 -31.04 18.51 -23.96
N THR A 185 -30.94 18.63 -22.64
CA THR A 185 -29.91 19.45 -21.98
C THR A 185 -29.04 18.67 -20.99
N LYS A 186 -29.52 17.52 -20.47
CA LYS A 186 -28.80 16.69 -19.47
C LYS A 186 -28.44 15.30 -19.99
N LEU A 187 -28.48 15.07 -21.31
CA LEU A 187 -28.22 13.76 -21.92
C LEU A 187 -26.77 13.31 -21.74
N ARG A 188 -25.82 14.24 -21.88
CA ARG A 188 -24.39 13.93 -21.86
C ARG A 188 -23.96 13.19 -20.59
N GLU A 189 -24.21 13.76 -19.42
CA GLU A 189 -23.78 13.17 -18.14
C GLU A 189 -24.39 11.77 -17.95
N LYS A 190 -25.68 11.63 -18.29
CA LYS A 190 -26.38 10.34 -18.15
C LYS A 190 -25.92 9.32 -19.17
N ILE A 191 -25.65 9.70 -20.42
CA ILE A 191 -25.13 8.78 -21.44
C ILE A 191 -23.70 8.37 -21.13
N VAL A 192 -22.83 9.30 -20.70
CA VAL A 192 -21.46 9.01 -20.27
C VAL A 192 -21.46 7.99 -19.12
N ASP A 193 -22.43 8.09 -18.22
CA ASP A 193 -22.65 7.12 -17.15
C ASP A 193 -23.10 5.74 -17.67
N ILE A 194 -24.00 5.66 -18.66
CA ILE A 194 -24.48 4.38 -19.26
C ILE A 194 -23.34 3.63 -19.91
N LEU A 195 -22.54 4.37 -20.67
CA LEU A 195 -21.54 3.83 -21.56
C LEU A 195 -20.27 3.40 -20.82
N GLN A 196 -20.29 3.37 -19.49
CA GLN A 196 -19.16 2.99 -18.63
C GLN A 196 -17.90 3.81 -18.94
N ILE A 197 -18.06 5.08 -19.28
CA ILE A 197 -16.94 5.97 -19.59
C ILE A 197 -16.30 6.50 -18.29
N LYS A 198 -17.08 6.61 -17.20
CA LYS A 198 -16.61 7.01 -15.86
C LYS A 198 -15.36 6.25 -15.38
N PRO A 199 -15.28 4.91 -15.46
CA PRO A 199 -14.06 4.17 -15.17
C PRO A 199 -12.80 4.71 -15.87
N LEU A 200 -12.90 5.10 -17.14
CA LEU A 200 -11.78 5.67 -17.89
C LEU A 200 -11.35 7.03 -17.32
N GLU A 201 -12.31 7.88 -16.93
CA GLU A 201 -12.03 9.16 -16.28
C GLU A 201 -11.35 8.99 -14.92
N ILE A 202 -11.78 8.00 -14.14
CA ILE A 202 -11.16 7.66 -12.86
C ILE A 202 -9.72 7.21 -13.09
N ILE A 203 -9.46 6.35 -14.08
CA ILE A 203 -8.10 5.90 -14.40
C ILE A 203 -7.22 7.09 -14.82
N ILE A 204 -7.72 8.00 -15.66
CA ILE A 204 -6.99 9.23 -16.04
C ILE A 204 -6.66 10.07 -14.80
N LYS A 205 -7.63 10.29 -13.92
CA LYS A 205 -7.44 11.08 -12.69
C LYS A 205 -6.42 10.42 -11.75
N GLN A 206 -6.49 9.11 -11.56
CA GLN A 206 -5.53 8.37 -10.74
C GLN A 206 -4.12 8.41 -11.34
N ALA A 207 -4.00 8.27 -12.66
CA ALA A 207 -2.72 8.41 -13.36
C ALA A 207 -2.12 9.82 -13.18
N GLN A 208 -2.94 10.88 -13.19
CA GLN A 208 -2.50 12.24 -12.91
C GLN A 208 -2.01 12.43 -11.47
N LEU A 209 -2.75 11.92 -10.48
CA LEU A 209 -2.33 11.99 -9.07
C LEU A 209 -0.97 11.30 -8.84
N LEU A 210 -0.82 10.09 -9.39
CA LEU A 210 0.45 9.34 -9.34
C LEU A 210 1.59 10.09 -10.04
N ARG A 211 1.31 10.74 -11.17
CA ARG A 211 2.29 11.56 -11.89
C ARG A 211 2.73 12.76 -11.05
N ASP A 212 1.79 13.49 -10.44
CA ASP A 212 2.09 14.67 -9.64
C ASP A 212 2.93 14.31 -8.41
N ASP A 213 2.67 13.17 -7.77
CA ASP A 213 3.48 12.69 -6.67
C ASP A 213 4.88 12.25 -7.12
N LEU A 214 5.01 11.58 -8.27
CA LEU A 214 6.32 11.24 -8.84
C LEU A 214 7.13 12.49 -9.26
N LEU A 215 6.47 13.55 -9.75
CA LEU A 215 7.13 14.82 -10.08
C LEU A 215 7.66 15.54 -8.83
N LYS A 216 6.94 15.48 -7.70
CA LYS A 216 7.44 15.98 -6.40
C LYS A 216 8.67 15.19 -5.96
N SER A 217 8.62 13.86 -6.04
CA SER A 217 9.79 13.02 -5.72
C SER A 217 10.96 13.28 -6.67
N GLN A 218 10.73 13.57 -7.95
CA GLN A 218 11.78 13.91 -8.91
C GLN A 218 12.45 15.26 -8.60
N THR A 219 11.68 16.26 -8.17
CA THR A 219 12.23 17.57 -7.78
C THR A 219 13.06 17.48 -6.51
N GLU A 220 12.64 16.69 -5.52
CA GLU A 220 13.47 16.37 -4.35
C GLU A 220 14.77 15.64 -4.73
N ASN A 221 14.68 14.63 -5.61
CA ASN A 221 15.85 13.90 -6.10
C ASN A 221 16.82 14.79 -6.92
N SER A 222 16.31 15.79 -7.64
CA SER A 222 17.16 16.73 -8.40
C SER A 222 17.99 17.64 -7.48
N LYS A 223 17.43 18.06 -6.34
CA LYS A 223 18.17 18.82 -5.33
C LYS A 223 19.25 17.95 -4.69
N GLN A 224 18.91 16.70 -4.36
CA GLN A 224 19.84 15.73 -3.81
C GLN A 224 20.98 15.41 -4.80
N LYS A 225 20.73 15.40 -6.11
CA LYS A 225 21.79 15.21 -7.12
C LYS A 225 22.82 16.35 -7.11
N ASN A 226 22.36 17.60 -7.02
CA ASN A 226 23.27 18.74 -6.91
C ASN A 226 24.08 18.68 -5.60
N GLU A 227 23.46 18.27 -4.49
CA GLU A 227 24.18 18.04 -3.23
C GLU A 227 25.25 16.95 -3.34
N ILE A 228 24.97 15.86 -4.05
CA ILE A 228 25.95 14.80 -4.32
C ILE A 228 27.12 15.33 -5.16
N GLU A 229 26.85 16.11 -6.21
CA GLU A 229 27.88 16.65 -7.09
C GLU A 229 28.80 17.63 -6.35
N VAL A 230 28.23 18.48 -5.48
CA VAL A 230 28.99 19.35 -4.57
C VAL A 230 29.83 18.52 -3.60
N LYS A 231 29.27 17.48 -2.97
CA LYS A 231 30.00 16.61 -2.04
C LYS A 231 31.10 15.80 -2.73
N LYS A 232 30.90 15.35 -3.97
CA LYS A 232 31.95 14.70 -4.79
C LYS A 232 33.10 15.66 -5.08
N SER A 233 32.80 16.91 -5.43
CA SER A 233 33.84 17.94 -5.58
C SER A 233 34.61 18.18 -4.27
N GLN A 234 33.94 18.15 -3.12
CA GLN A 234 34.58 18.28 -1.81
C GLN A 234 35.49 17.09 -1.48
N GLN A 235 35.07 15.86 -1.85
CA GLN A 235 35.89 14.66 -1.69
C GLN A 235 37.17 14.76 -2.52
N ASP A 236 37.06 15.14 -3.80
CA ASP A 236 38.21 15.34 -4.69
C ASP A 236 39.19 16.38 -4.15
N THR A 237 38.70 17.48 -3.56
CA THR A 237 39.57 18.48 -2.93
C THR A 237 40.29 17.93 -1.70
N LYS A 238 39.59 17.17 -0.84
CA LYS A 238 40.20 16.56 0.35
C LYS A 238 41.20 15.47 -0.01
N GLU A 239 40.96 14.67 -1.04
CA GLU A 239 41.94 13.69 -1.55
C GLU A 239 43.22 14.36 -2.04
N LYS A 240 43.09 15.50 -2.75
CA LYS A 240 44.25 16.31 -3.15
C LYS A 240 45.02 16.87 -1.95
N GLU A 241 44.32 17.35 -0.93
CA GLU A 241 44.94 17.82 0.32
C GLU A 241 45.69 16.70 1.07
N ILE A 242 45.09 15.51 1.16
CA ILE A 242 45.72 14.32 1.75
C ILE A 242 46.99 13.94 0.98
N ASN A 243 46.94 13.95 -0.36
CA ASN A 243 48.11 13.65 -1.18
C ASN A 243 49.23 14.68 -0.99
N ALA A 244 48.91 15.98 -0.97
CA ALA A 244 49.88 17.03 -0.70
C ALA A 244 50.51 16.90 0.70
N LYS A 245 49.72 16.53 1.72
CA LYS A 245 50.22 16.29 3.09
C LYS A 245 51.10 15.04 3.17
N ASN A 246 50.76 13.96 2.45
CA ASN A 246 51.62 12.77 2.36
C ASN A 246 52.97 13.09 1.71
N GLU A 247 52.99 13.90 0.65
CA GLU A 247 54.23 14.37 0.02
C GLU A 247 55.06 15.23 0.99
N ALA A 248 54.42 16.14 1.73
CA ALA A 248 55.09 16.94 2.75
C ALA A 248 55.72 16.07 3.85
N ILE A 249 54.99 15.07 4.36
CA ILE A 249 55.52 14.12 5.35
C ILE A 249 56.72 13.35 4.79
N SER A 250 56.67 12.89 3.54
CA SER A 250 57.77 12.17 2.90
C SER A 250 59.03 13.05 2.77
N ASN A 251 58.85 14.32 2.40
CA ASN A 251 59.96 15.28 2.29
C ASN A 251 60.58 15.60 3.67
N THR A 252 59.76 15.87 4.69
CA THR A 252 60.24 16.14 6.06
C THR A 252 60.93 14.91 6.65
N GLN A 253 60.44 13.69 6.37
CA GLN A 253 61.09 12.45 6.81
C GLN A 253 62.48 12.29 6.17
N ARG A 254 62.64 12.59 4.88
CA ARG A 254 63.95 12.58 4.20
C ARG A 254 64.93 13.57 4.82
N LEU A 255 64.48 14.80 5.09
CA LEU A 255 65.30 15.82 5.75
C LEU A 255 65.73 15.39 7.15
N LEU A 256 64.81 14.76 7.90
CA LEU A 256 65.11 14.21 9.22
C LEU A 256 66.18 13.12 9.16
N ASP A 257 66.10 12.21 8.19
CA ASP A 257 67.03 11.10 8.04
C ASP A 257 68.43 11.60 7.62
N ASP A 258 68.52 12.60 6.72
CA ASP A 258 69.77 13.26 6.34
C ASP A 258 70.45 13.93 7.55
N LYS A 259 69.68 14.65 8.38
CA LYS A 259 70.21 15.28 9.60
C LYS A 259 70.66 14.26 10.64
N ARG A 260 69.93 13.15 10.80
CA ARG A 260 70.35 12.04 11.68
C ARG A 260 71.64 11.39 11.21
N GLU A 261 71.83 11.25 9.90
CA GLU A 261 73.07 10.73 9.32
C GLU A 261 74.23 11.70 9.56
N ARG A 262 74.00 13.01 9.40
CA ARG A 262 74.98 14.05 9.71
C ARG A 262 75.42 14.01 11.18
N VAL A 263 74.48 13.86 12.12
CA VAL A 263 74.79 13.69 13.55
C VAL A 263 75.68 12.47 13.79
N LYS A 264 75.38 11.31 13.17
CA LYS A 264 76.23 10.11 13.30
C LYS A 264 77.65 10.34 12.79
N VAL A 265 77.81 11.08 11.68
CA VAL A 265 79.14 11.41 11.13
C VAL A 265 79.92 12.32 12.07
N LEU A 266 79.28 13.36 12.61
CA LEU A 266 79.89 14.29 13.56
C LEU A 266 80.27 13.60 14.88
N GLN A 267 79.42 12.71 15.41
CA GLN A 267 79.73 11.89 16.58
C GLN A 267 80.96 11.00 16.34
N ARG A 268 81.03 10.29 15.21
CA ARG A 268 82.22 9.50 14.84
C ARG A 268 83.48 10.34 14.72
N LYS A 269 83.38 11.59 14.24
CA LYS A 269 84.53 12.51 14.14
C LYS A 269 84.99 12.95 15.53
N ARG A 270 84.07 13.26 16.44
CA ARG A 270 84.33 13.55 17.84
C ARG A 270 85.03 12.38 18.55
N ASP A 271 84.52 11.17 18.36
CA ASP A 271 85.04 9.98 19.05
C ASP A 271 86.44 9.60 18.53
N LYS A 272 86.75 9.85 17.24
CA LYS A 272 88.11 9.72 16.70
C LYS A 272 89.10 10.73 17.31
N LEU A 273 88.70 11.99 17.46
CA LEU A 273 89.53 13.02 18.11
C LEU A 273 89.85 12.67 19.57
N ILE A 274 88.95 11.97 20.26
CA ILE A 274 89.15 11.48 21.62
C ILE A 274 90.12 10.28 21.64
N ALA A 275 90.06 9.40 20.63
CA ALA A 275 90.89 8.20 20.55
C ALA A 275 92.40 8.48 20.37
N ASP A 276 92.75 9.61 19.76
CA ASP A 276 94.16 9.98 19.50
C ASP A 276 94.88 10.59 20.73
N SER A 277 94.16 10.87 21.83
CA SER A 277 94.68 11.67 22.97
C SER A 277 95.40 10.85 24.07
N SER A 278 95.07 9.57 24.33
CA SER A 278 95.89 8.61 25.12
C SER A 278 95.27 7.18 25.16
N ALA A 279 96.08 6.15 25.46
CA ALA A 279 95.60 4.76 25.60
C ALA A 279 94.70 4.54 26.83
N GLU A 280 94.93 5.25 27.94
CA GLU A 280 94.08 5.22 29.14
C GLU A 280 92.72 5.92 28.89
N LEU A 281 92.69 6.98 28.08
CA LEU A 281 91.44 7.60 27.66
C LEU A 281 90.61 6.66 26.78
N ASN A 282 91.24 5.82 25.97
CA ASN A 282 90.54 4.82 25.15
C ASN A 282 89.86 3.74 26.00
N GLU A 283 90.50 3.24 27.06
CA GLU A 283 89.87 2.27 27.98
C GLU A 283 88.69 2.90 28.72
N LEU A 284 88.86 4.11 29.27
CA LEU A 284 87.80 4.82 29.97
C LEU A 284 86.64 5.22 29.03
N THR A 285 86.92 5.53 27.76
CA THR A 285 85.87 5.85 26.77
C THR A 285 85.10 4.61 26.35
N ARG A 286 85.77 3.46 26.17
CA ARG A 286 85.09 2.17 25.93
C ARG A 286 84.22 1.76 27.11
N GLU A 287 84.73 1.92 28.33
CA GLU A 287 83.96 1.64 29.55
C GLU A 287 82.74 2.56 29.65
N LYS A 288 82.90 3.86 29.33
CA LYS A 288 81.79 4.81 29.25
C LYS A 288 80.77 4.40 28.19
N ASP A 289 81.20 4.03 26.99
CA ASP A 289 80.31 3.66 25.88
C ASP A 289 79.54 2.37 26.18
N ASP A 290 80.19 1.38 26.80
CA ASP A 290 79.53 0.15 27.27
C ASP A 290 78.49 0.47 28.36
N ILE A 291 78.81 1.36 29.31
CA ILE A 291 77.84 1.79 30.34
C ILE A 291 76.70 2.59 29.70
N GLU A 292 76.96 3.46 28.71
CA GLU A 292 75.92 4.22 28.00
C GLU A 292 75.01 3.31 27.17
N GLN A 293 75.56 2.31 26.50
CA GLN A 293 74.79 1.31 25.76
C GLN A 293 73.95 0.44 26.70
N ASN A 294 74.52 -0.02 27.81
CA ASN A 294 73.78 -0.76 28.84
C ASN A 294 72.68 0.10 29.48
N LEU A 295 72.93 1.38 29.73
CA LEU A 295 71.93 2.31 30.25
C LEU A 295 70.80 2.52 29.23
N HIS A 296 71.11 2.63 27.94
CA HIS A 296 70.12 2.76 26.88
C HIS A 296 69.25 1.52 26.77
N GLN A 297 69.85 0.32 26.80
CA GLN A 297 69.13 -0.95 26.80
C GLN A 297 68.20 -1.07 28.02
N GLN A 298 68.69 -0.75 29.21
CA GLN A 298 67.89 -0.79 30.43
C GLN A 298 66.75 0.24 30.43
N LYS A 299 66.96 1.43 29.86
CA LYS A 299 65.89 2.43 29.66
C LYS A 299 64.83 1.96 28.65
N GLN A 300 65.24 1.27 27.57
CA GLN A 300 64.30 0.69 26.62
C GLN A 300 63.48 -0.43 27.28
N ASN A 301 64.13 -1.34 28.01
CA ASN A 301 63.47 -2.39 28.78
C ASN A 301 62.49 -1.80 29.82
N LEU A 302 62.88 -0.71 30.51
CA LEU A 302 62.00 0.00 31.43
C LEU A 302 60.84 0.69 30.70
N SER A 303 61.08 1.28 29.52
CA SER A 303 60.01 1.91 28.72
C SER A 303 58.98 0.89 28.26
N GLU A 304 59.42 -0.31 27.87
CA GLU A 304 58.53 -1.43 27.56
C GLU A 304 57.79 -1.91 28.81
N SER A 305 58.49 -2.04 29.93
CA SER A 305 57.88 -2.41 31.23
C SER A 305 56.93 -1.34 31.80
N MET A 306 57.12 -0.07 31.47
CA MET A 306 56.20 1.01 31.86
C MET A 306 54.87 0.94 31.11
N LYS A 307 54.85 0.37 29.89
CA LYS A 307 53.59 0.14 29.16
C LYS A 307 52.69 -0.86 29.89
N SER A 308 53.26 -1.82 30.62
CA SER A 308 52.51 -2.80 31.42
C SER A 308 52.12 -2.32 32.83
N ILE A 309 52.75 -1.27 33.35
CA ILE A 309 52.47 -0.72 34.70
C ILE A 309 51.02 -0.24 34.88
N VAL A 310 50.37 0.26 33.82
CA VAL A 310 48.97 0.73 33.88
C VAL A 310 48.03 -0.42 34.26
N PHE A 311 48.35 -1.64 33.81
CA PHE A 311 47.61 -2.86 34.14
C PHE A 311 47.95 -3.38 35.54
N ALA A 312 49.24 -3.36 35.91
CA ALA A 312 49.68 -3.75 37.25
C ALA A 312 49.11 -2.83 38.37
N SER A 313 48.90 -1.55 38.07
CA SER A 313 48.35 -0.55 39.00
C SER A 313 46.86 -0.71 39.26
N ASN A 314 46.15 -1.47 38.41
CA ASN A 314 44.70 -1.70 38.48
C ASN A 314 44.38 -3.17 38.77
N ALA A 315 44.92 -3.69 39.87
CA ALA A 315 44.77 -5.10 40.27
C ALA A 315 43.31 -5.58 40.32
N SER A 316 42.37 -4.69 40.72
CA SER A 316 40.94 -5.01 40.79
C SER A 316 40.31 -5.25 39.41
N LEU A 317 40.73 -4.53 38.37
CA LEU A 317 40.26 -4.72 37.00
C LEU A 317 40.85 -6.00 36.40
N MET A 318 42.13 -6.28 36.66
CA MET A 318 42.78 -7.52 36.23
C MET A 318 42.15 -8.75 36.88
N GLN A 319 41.80 -8.65 38.17
CA GLN A 319 41.11 -9.72 38.88
C GLN A 319 39.69 -9.95 38.33
N ARG A 320 38.92 -8.88 38.09
CA ARG A 320 37.60 -9.01 37.43
C ARG A 320 37.68 -9.62 36.04
N LEU A 321 38.70 -9.27 35.26
CA LEU A 321 38.91 -9.84 33.94
C LEU A 321 39.24 -11.35 34.04
N LYS A 322 40.06 -11.75 35.00
CA LYS A 322 40.32 -13.18 35.29
C LYS A 322 39.04 -13.92 35.68
N ASP A 323 38.24 -13.35 36.58
CA ASP A 323 36.97 -13.94 37.02
C ASP A 323 35.97 -14.09 35.86
N GLU A 324 35.89 -13.10 34.96
CA GLU A 324 35.03 -13.18 33.77
C GLU A 324 35.55 -14.19 32.73
N LEU A 325 36.87 -14.28 32.54
CA LEU A 325 37.46 -15.30 31.66
C LEU A 325 37.18 -16.72 32.18
N GLU A 326 37.29 -16.95 33.49
CA GLU A 326 36.93 -18.24 34.10
C GLU A 326 35.43 -18.55 33.94
N LYS A 327 34.54 -17.55 34.06
CA LYS A 327 33.10 -17.74 33.80
C LYS A 327 32.80 -18.08 32.34
N VAL A 328 33.48 -17.45 31.39
CA VAL A 328 33.30 -17.74 29.95
C VAL A 328 33.77 -19.16 29.62
N GLU A 329 34.91 -19.59 30.19
CA GLU A 329 35.43 -20.95 30.05
C GLU A 329 34.47 -21.99 30.66
N HIS A 330 33.88 -21.71 31.82
CA HIS A 330 32.94 -22.62 32.47
C HIS A 330 31.51 -22.61 31.89
N SER A 331 31.04 -21.48 31.35
CA SER A 331 29.68 -21.35 30.78
C SER A 331 29.53 -21.97 29.39
N THR A 332 30.62 -22.06 28.62
CA THR A 332 30.60 -22.62 27.26
C THR A 332 30.62 -24.15 27.21
N GLN A 333 30.85 -24.85 28.33
CA GLN A 333 30.99 -26.31 28.35
C GLN A 333 29.87 -27.08 29.07
N LYS A 334 29.09 -26.48 29.97
CA LYS A 334 28.28 -27.29 30.92
C LYS A 334 26.77 -27.41 30.66
N SER A 335 26.05 -26.38 30.19
CA SER A 335 24.56 -26.46 30.24
C SER A 335 23.97 -27.51 29.31
N ASP A 336 24.44 -27.57 28.07
CA ASP A 336 23.81 -28.40 27.03
C ASP A 336 24.31 -29.85 27.08
N ILE A 337 25.57 -30.04 27.47
CA ILE A 337 26.17 -31.37 27.66
C ILE A 337 25.63 -32.02 28.93
N GLU A 338 25.43 -31.29 30.05
CA GLU A 338 24.74 -31.86 31.22
C GLU A 338 23.29 -32.20 30.93
N ALA A 339 22.58 -31.37 30.15
CA ALA A 339 21.20 -31.66 29.76
C ALA A 339 21.11 -32.95 28.93
N LEU A 340 22.01 -33.11 27.95
CA LEU A 340 22.13 -34.33 27.16
C LEU A 340 22.55 -35.53 28.01
N SER A 341 23.54 -35.39 28.90
CA SER A 341 24.00 -36.48 29.75
C SER A 341 22.91 -36.97 30.72
N ARG A 342 22.01 -36.08 31.16
CA ARG A 342 20.83 -36.44 31.95
C ARG A 342 19.77 -37.19 31.16
N LEU A 343 19.66 -36.96 29.85
CA LEU A 343 18.68 -37.60 28.96
C LEU A 343 19.16 -38.94 28.37
N ILE A 344 20.47 -39.21 28.37
CA ILE A 344 21.05 -40.48 27.85
C ILE A 344 20.46 -41.73 28.50
N PRO A 345 20.27 -41.82 29.83
CA PRO A 345 19.67 -42.99 30.45
C PRO A 345 18.26 -43.27 29.91
N ASP A 346 17.43 -42.23 29.78
CA ASP A 346 16.07 -42.34 29.27
C ASP A 346 16.06 -42.74 27.78
N MET A 347 16.97 -42.16 26.98
CA MET A 347 17.13 -42.51 25.57
C MET A 347 17.61 -43.95 25.37
N THR A 348 18.50 -44.44 26.24
CA THR A 348 19.00 -45.82 26.22
C THR A 348 17.89 -46.81 26.59
N LEU A 349 17.03 -46.45 27.55
CA LEU A 349 15.87 -47.25 27.91
C LEU A 349 14.88 -47.34 26.74
N LEU A 350 14.58 -46.21 26.10
CA LEU A 350 13.68 -46.14 24.93
C LEU A 350 14.24 -46.90 23.73
N SER A 351 15.56 -46.82 23.48
CA SER A 351 16.20 -47.58 22.40
C SER A 351 16.12 -49.07 22.65
N ASN A 352 16.42 -49.52 23.87
CA ASN A 352 16.38 -50.94 24.22
C ASN A 352 14.96 -51.50 24.14
N GLN A 353 13.96 -50.75 24.62
CA GLN A 353 12.55 -51.13 24.47
C GLN A 353 12.14 -51.28 23.01
N LYS A 354 12.57 -50.37 22.12
CA LYS A 354 12.30 -50.53 20.69
C LYS A 354 13.05 -51.71 20.09
N ILE A 355 14.31 -51.93 20.44
CA ILE A 355 15.10 -53.06 19.92
C ILE A 355 14.46 -54.41 20.33
N ASP A 356 13.92 -54.50 21.55
CA ASP A 356 13.23 -55.70 22.04
C ASP A 356 11.97 -56.03 21.23
N THR A 357 11.28 -55.03 20.68
CA THR A 357 10.11 -55.24 19.80
C THR A 357 10.45 -55.78 18.42
N LEU A 358 11.72 -55.73 17.99
CA LEU A 358 12.13 -56.23 16.67
C LEU A 358 12.17 -57.77 16.65
N HIS A 359 11.83 -58.41 15.52
CA HIS A 359 11.86 -59.87 15.39
C HIS A 359 13.24 -60.39 14.94
N TYR A 360 14.26 -60.19 15.77
CA TYR A 360 15.62 -60.72 15.57
C TYR A 360 16.00 -61.74 16.63
N GLU A 361 17.03 -62.57 16.35
CA GLU A 361 17.62 -63.47 17.34
C GLU A 361 18.22 -62.69 18.52
N GLN A 362 18.22 -63.32 19.69
CA GLN A 362 18.57 -62.65 20.95
C GLN A 362 20.03 -62.18 20.99
N SER A 363 20.92 -62.88 20.29
CA SER A 363 22.32 -62.47 20.08
C SER A 363 22.40 -61.14 19.32
N THR A 364 21.66 -61.00 18.22
CA THR A 364 21.65 -59.79 17.38
C THR A 364 21.00 -58.61 18.11
N LYS A 365 19.99 -58.87 18.94
CA LYS A 365 19.41 -57.83 19.81
C LYS A 365 20.41 -57.32 20.84
N ALA A 366 21.15 -58.23 21.47
CA ALA A 366 22.18 -57.86 22.44
C ALA A 366 23.30 -57.02 21.80
N GLU A 367 23.76 -57.41 20.61
CA GLU A 367 24.76 -56.62 19.85
C GLU A 367 24.24 -55.23 19.47
N LEU A 368 22.97 -55.10 19.07
CA LEU A 368 22.36 -53.82 18.76
C LEU A 368 22.18 -52.93 20.00
N GLN A 369 21.77 -53.52 21.14
CA GLN A 369 21.66 -52.80 22.41
C GLN A 369 23.02 -52.30 22.89
N GLU A 370 24.04 -53.16 22.79
CA GLU A 370 25.43 -52.79 23.10
C GLU A 370 25.90 -51.66 22.17
N PHE A 371 25.74 -51.80 20.85
CA PHE A 371 26.11 -50.78 19.87
C PHE A 371 25.44 -49.43 20.13
N PHE A 372 24.12 -49.40 20.36
CA PHE A 372 23.43 -48.15 20.68
C PHE A 372 23.84 -47.57 22.02
N SER A 373 24.12 -48.41 23.03
CA SER A 373 24.61 -47.93 24.32
C SER A 373 25.99 -47.28 24.20
N THR A 374 26.90 -47.87 23.42
CA THR A 374 28.23 -47.31 23.15
C THR A 374 28.10 -46.00 22.38
N LEU A 375 27.27 -45.96 21.33
CA LEU A 375 27.06 -44.76 20.53
C LEU A 375 26.46 -43.60 21.35
N LEU A 376 25.49 -43.88 22.23
CA LEU A 376 24.90 -42.87 23.11
C LEU A 376 25.87 -42.40 24.19
N GLN A 377 26.77 -43.25 24.70
CA GLN A 377 27.81 -42.85 25.65
C GLN A 377 28.93 -42.03 25.01
N GLU A 378 29.23 -42.26 23.73
CA GLU A 378 30.26 -41.51 22.99
C GLU A 378 29.75 -40.17 22.41
N MET A 379 28.43 -40.00 22.29
CA MET A 379 27.78 -38.79 21.75
C MET A 379 28.13 -37.48 22.51
N PRO A 380 28.12 -37.44 23.86
CA PRO A 380 28.51 -36.26 24.62
C PRO A 380 29.93 -35.78 24.29
N HIS A 381 30.91 -36.69 24.25
CA HIS A 381 32.29 -36.33 23.92
C HIS A 381 32.45 -35.85 22.48
N ASN A 382 31.71 -36.44 21.52
CA ASN A 382 31.72 -35.96 20.13
C ASN A 382 31.02 -34.59 19.96
N LEU A 383 30.03 -34.29 20.80
CA LEU A 383 29.36 -32.98 20.80
C LEU A 383 30.21 -31.92 21.51
N GLU A 384 30.92 -32.27 22.57
CA GLU A 384 31.90 -31.42 23.26
C GLU A 384 32.96 -30.88 22.28
N PHE A 385 33.48 -31.75 21.43
CA PHE A 385 34.47 -31.38 20.40
C PHE A 385 33.88 -30.48 19.30
N ARG A 386 32.61 -30.66 18.91
CA ARG A 386 31.95 -29.83 17.87
C ARG A 386 31.45 -28.49 18.40
N LEU A 387 30.88 -28.45 19.60
CA LEU A 387 30.37 -27.22 20.22
C LEU A 387 31.50 -26.22 20.51
N ALA A 388 32.69 -26.72 20.85
CA ALA A 388 33.91 -25.90 20.97
C ALA A 388 34.28 -25.15 19.67
N LYS A 389 33.81 -25.63 18.51
CA LYS A 389 34.14 -25.08 17.19
C LYS A 389 33.07 -24.15 16.61
N GLU A 390 31.79 -24.36 16.95
CA GLU A 390 30.67 -23.64 16.32
C GLU A 390 29.93 -22.64 17.23
N TYR A 391 29.99 -22.75 18.56
CA TYR A 391 29.11 -21.96 19.44
C TYR A 391 29.79 -21.02 20.44
N SER A 392 31.12 -21.05 20.57
CA SER A 392 31.83 -19.98 21.27
C SER A 392 32.19 -18.86 20.28
N LYS A 393 31.70 -17.64 20.51
CA LYS A 393 32.14 -16.46 19.75
C LYS A 393 33.63 -16.14 19.95
N ILE A 394 34.31 -16.81 20.89
CA ILE A 394 35.74 -16.66 21.17
C ILE A 394 36.37 -18.07 21.27
N PRO A 395 37.28 -18.44 20.36
CA PRO A 395 38.00 -19.72 20.42
C PRO A 395 38.78 -19.88 21.73
N LEU A 396 38.78 -21.08 22.32
CA LEU A 396 39.52 -21.39 23.56
C LEU A 396 41.03 -21.10 23.45
N GLN A 397 41.61 -21.22 22.25
CA GLN A 397 43.00 -20.82 21.98
C GLN A 397 43.24 -19.33 22.25
N LEU A 398 42.33 -18.46 21.83
CA LEU A 398 42.41 -17.02 22.08
C LEU A 398 42.28 -16.69 23.58
N ILE A 399 41.47 -17.45 24.32
CA ILE A 399 41.37 -17.31 25.79
C ILE A 399 42.70 -17.69 26.46
N GLY A 400 43.34 -18.77 26.00
CA GLY A 400 44.68 -19.17 26.46
C GLY A 400 45.75 -18.12 26.18
N GLU A 401 45.77 -17.56 24.97
CA GLU A 401 46.68 -16.48 24.57
C GLU A 401 46.47 -15.21 25.41
N ILE A 402 45.20 -14.83 25.64
CA ILE A 402 44.86 -13.69 26.51
C ILE A 402 45.35 -13.95 27.93
N ARG A 403 45.17 -15.15 28.48
CA ARG A 403 45.65 -15.50 29.82
C ARG A 403 47.18 -15.44 29.94
N GLU A 404 47.91 -15.97 28.97
CA GLU A 404 49.37 -15.86 28.94
C GLU A 404 49.83 -14.39 28.87
N SER A 405 49.15 -13.57 28.06
CA SER A 405 49.45 -12.14 27.96
C SER A 405 49.22 -11.39 29.28
N ILE A 406 48.18 -11.75 30.04
CA ILE A 406 47.88 -11.20 31.37
C ILE A 406 48.99 -11.56 32.37
N VAL A 407 49.44 -12.81 32.40
CA VAL A 407 50.51 -13.26 33.31
C VAL A 407 51.83 -12.54 33.02
N ARG A 408 52.18 -12.36 31.73
CA ARG A 408 53.36 -11.58 31.33
C ARG A 408 53.27 -10.12 31.78
N THR A 409 52.07 -9.57 31.80
CA THR A 409 51.83 -8.17 32.19
C THR A 409 51.94 -7.97 33.71
N GLU A 410 51.60 -8.98 34.53
CA GLU A 410 51.73 -8.94 35.99
C GLU A 410 53.19 -9.06 36.47
N SER A 411 54.07 -9.71 35.70
CA SER A 411 55.49 -9.86 36.01
C SER A 411 56.29 -8.58 35.66
N SER A 412 55.99 -7.46 36.32
CA SER A 412 56.73 -6.22 36.07
C SER A 412 58.13 -6.28 36.69
N THR A 413 59.19 -6.30 35.87
CA THR A 413 60.60 -6.17 36.30
C THR A 413 61.02 -4.74 36.57
N ALA A 414 60.10 -3.78 36.41
CA ALA A 414 60.35 -2.35 36.42
C ALA A 414 61.14 -1.84 37.65
N LEU A 415 60.89 -2.39 38.84
CA LEU A 415 61.64 -2.01 40.05
C LEU A 415 63.13 -2.40 39.95
N ARG A 416 63.43 -3.58 39.40
CA ARG A 416 64.81 -4.03 39.18
C ARG A 416 65.50 -3.18 38.12
N ASP A 417 64.78 -2.84 37.05
CA ASP A 417 65.31 -2.02 35.96
C ASP A 417 65.60 -0.58 36.42
N ILE A 418 64.75 -0.01 37.29
CA ILE A 418 64.98 1.32 37.91
C ILE A 418 66.23 1.31 38.80
N GLU A 419 66.42 0.26 39.61
CA GLU A 419 67.61 0.11 40.45
C GLU A 419 68.89 -0.06 39.61
N ALA A 420 68.83 -0.86 38.55
CA ALA A 420 69.93 -1.06 37.61
C ALA A 420 70.31 0.26 36.91
N ILE A 421 69.34 1.02 36.42
CA ILE A 421 69.57 2.35 35.82
C ILE A 421 70.21 3.31 36.81
N LYS A 422 69.78 3.31 38.08
CA LYS A 422 70.34 4.18 39.11
C LYS A 422 71.80 3.83 39.41
N LYS A 423 72.16 2.54 39.37
CA LYS A 423 73.54 2.08 39.53
C LYS A 423 74.42 2.49 38.34
N LEU A 424 73.98 2.18 37.11
CA LEU A 424 74.68 2.54 35.88
C LEU A 424 74.88 4.07 35.74
N LYS A 425 73.89 4.88 36.15
CA LYS A 425 74.05 6.35 36.17
C LYS A 425 75.16 6.82 37.11
N ARG A 426 75.36 6.17 38.26
CA ARG A 426 76.42 6.53 39.21
C ARG A 426 77.80 6.15 38.66
N GLU A 427 77.90 4.97 38.07
CA GLU A 427 79.13 4.49 37.42
C GLU A 427 79.52 5.42 36.25
N LEU A 428 78.54 5.83 35.44
CA LEU A 428 78.74 6.77 34.34
C LEU A 428 79.23 8.16 34.78
N VAL A 429 78.74 8.68 35.91
CA VAL A 429 79.22 9.96 36.45
C VAL A 429 80.67 9.84 36.91
N ALA A 430 81.02 8.76 37.61
CA ALA A 430 82.39 8.52 38.08
C ALA A 430 83.40 8.37 36.92
N VAL A 431 83.02 7.69 35.83
CA VAL A 431 83.85 7.55 34.63
C VAL A 431 83.99 8.89 33.90
N LYS A 432 82.92 9.70 33.83
CA LYS A 432 82.96 11.04 33.21
C LYS A 432 83.87 12.01 33.97
N GLU A 433 83.85 11.98 35.30
CA GLU A 433 84.78 12.77 36.13
C GLU A 433 86.24 12.36 35.87
N ARG A 434 86.52 11.05 35.82
CA ARG A 434 87.86 10.51 35.49
C ARG A 434 88.39 10.98 34.13
N ILE A 435 87.52 10.98 33.11
CA ILE A 435 87.85 11.43 31.75
C ILE A 435 88.15 12.94 31.75
N SER A 436 87.39 13.74 32.51
CA SER A 436 87.56 15.19 32.56
C SER A 436 88.88 15.64 33.22
N GLU A 437 89.41 14.86 34.16
CA GLU A 437 90.70 15.12 34.82
C GLU A 437 91.90 14.83 33.89
N LEU A 438 91.76 13.91 32.93
CA LEU A 438 92.82 13.48 32.00
C LEU A 438 92.94 14.37 30.75
N THR A 439 91.89 15.12 30.38
CA THR A 439 91.89 16.01 29.20
C THR A 439 92.46 17.39 29.55
N THR A 440 93.77 17.51 29.75
CA THR A 440 94.47 18.79 29.99
C THR A 440 95.32 19.21 28.78
N ASP A 441 94.75 19.26 27.58
CA ASP A 441 95.44 19.78 26.38
C ASP A 441 94.56 20.81 25.65
N GLU A 442 95.08 22.03 25.49
CA GLU A 442 94.31 23.24 25.12
C GLU A 442 93.85 23.23 23.65
N TYR A 443 94.50 22.43 22.79
CA TYR A 443 94.21 22.32 21.36
C TYR A 443 92.99 21.43 21.05
N VAL A 444 92.84 20.31 21.75
CA VAL A 444 91.73 19.35 21.57
C VAL A 444 90.38 19.96 22.02
N ARG A 445 90.42 20.95 22.93
CA ARG A 445 89.22 21.59 23.46
C ARG A 445 88.48 22.45 22.44
N LYS A 446 89.19 23.22 21.61
CA LYS A 446 88.56 24.12 20.61
C LYS A 446 87.88 23.35 19.47
N GLU A 447 88.55 22.35 18.90
CA GLU A 447 87.96 21.52 17.85
C GLU A 447 86.76 20.71 18.36
N LYS A 448 86.77 20.33 19.64
CA LYS A 448 85.65 19.66 20.29
C LYS A 448 84.47 20.61 20.54
N GLU A 449 84.72 21.82 21.01
CA GLU A 449 83.68 22.84 21.20
C GLU A 449 82.98 23.18 19.86
N GLU A 450 83.71 23.27 18.75
CA GLU A 450 83.12 23.48 17.40
C GLU A 450 82.23 22.30 16.94
N ILE A 451 82.66 21.05 17.17
CA ILE A 451 81.87 19.86 16.83
C ILE A 451 80.64 19.73 17.73
N ASP A 452 80.76 20.05 19.02
CA ASP A 452 79.65 20.01 19.97
C ASP A 452 78.61 21.11 19.66
N GLU A 453 79.02 22.29 19.18
CA GLU A 453 78.10 23.32 18.68
C GLU A 453 77.35 22.90 17.40
N GLU A 454 78.03 22.25 16.45
CA GLU A 454 77.37 21.71 15.25
C GLU A 454 76.39 20.56 15.59
N LEU A 455 76.75 19.71 16.56
CA LEU A 455 75.87 18.66 17.07
C LEU A 455 74.62 19.25 17.73
N ALA A 456 74.77 20.26 18.59
CA ALA A 456 73.64 20.92 19.24
C ALA A 456 72.67 21.53 18.21
N LYS A 457 73.17 22.18 17.16
CA LYS A 457 72.35 22.73 16.07
C LYS A 457 71.60 21.62 15.31
N CYS A 458 72.30 20.54 14.96
CA CYS A 458 71.66 19.42 14.25
C CYS A 458 70.62 18.70 15.12
N GLU A 459 70.85 18.55 16.42
CA GLU A 459 69.89 17.96 17.36
C GLU A 459 68.64 18.84 17.55
N GLU A 460 68.80 20.17 17.59
CA GLU A 460 67.69 21.12 17.62
C GLU A 460 66.85 21.06 16.33
N GLU A 461 67.49 21.01 15.17
CA GLU A 461 66.81 20.83 13.88
C GLU A 461 66.05 19.49 13.80
N ILE A 462 66.65 18.39 14.30
CA ILE A 462 65.99 17.08 14.38
C ILE A 462 64.73 17.16 15.25
N LYS A 463 64.78 17.88 16.37
CA LYS A 463 63.62 18.06 17.26
C LYS A 463 62.52 18.86 16.58
N ASN A 464 62.87 19.91 15.84
CA ASN A 464 61.92 20.73 15.10
C ASN A 464 61.25 19.92 13.98
N TYR A 465 62.03 19.19 13.18
CA TYR A 465 61.47 18.32 12.13
C TYR A 465 60.61 17.19 12.69
N GLN A 466 60.94 16.63 13.87
CA GLN A 466 60.07 15.65 14.54
C GLN A 466 58.73 16.23 14.96
N ALA A 467 58.72 17.46 15.50
CA ALA A 467 57.50 18.15 15.89
C ALA A 467 56.62 18.48 14.68
N GLU A 468 57.22 18.96 13.57
CA GLU A 468 56.51 19.19 12.32
C GLU A 468 55.88 17.90 11.76
N LEU A 469 56.62 16.79 11.82
CA LEU A 469 56.16 15.50 11.32
C LEU A 469 55.01 14.93 12.15
N GLU A 470 55.02 15.13 13.48
CA GLU A 470 53.86 14.80 14.33
C GLU A 470 52.65 15.66 13.99
N ASN A 471 52.82 16.97 13.77
CA ASN A 471 51.72 17.86 13.39
C ASN A 471 51.11 17.45 12.04
N PHE A 472 51.93 17.20 11.01
CA PHE A 472 51.43 16.74 9.72
C PHE A 472 50.72 15.39 9.81
N LYS A 473 51.20 14.47 10.66
CA LYS A 473 50.51 13.19 10.88
C LYS A 473 49.14 13.37 11.54
N ARG A 474 49.01 14.30 12.49
CA ARG A 474 47.72 14.62 13.15
C ARG A 474 46.72 15.22 12.15
N GLU A 475 47.14 16.24 11.41
CA GLU A 475 46.30 16.86 10.37
C GLU A 475 45.87 15.83 9.31
N LEU A 476 46.75 14.90 8.93
CA LEU A 476 46.43 13.83 8.00
C LEU A 476 45.41 12.83 8.56
N THR A 477 45.47 12.52 9.86
CA THR A 477 44.44 11.69 10.50
C THR A 477 43.08 12.38 10.55
N GLU A 478 43.04 13.69 10.82
CA GLU A 478 41.81 14.48 10.82
C GLU A 478 41.17 14.52 9.43
N LEU A 479 41.97 14.84 8.40
CA LEU A 479 41.54 14.84 7.00
C LEU A 479 40.99 13.48 6.54
N LYS A 480 41.61 12.36 6.97
CA LYS A 480 41.14 11.01 6.64
C LYS A 480 39.79 10.68 7.28
N ILE A 481 39.58 11.07 8.53
CA ILE A 481 38.30 10.88 9.23
C ILE A 481 37.19 11.68 8.54
N GLU A 482 37.48 12.92 8.16
CA GLU A 482 36.53 13.77 7.42
C GLU A 482 36.18 13.18 6.05
N LEU A 483 37.17 12.62 5.33
CA LEU A 483 36.94 11.94 4.07
C LEU A 483 36.03 10.70 4.25
N GLU A 484 36.27 9.89 5.29
CA GLU A 484 35.49 8.69 5.55
C GLU A 484 34.03 9.03 5.89
N ASN A 485 33.81 10.08 6.67
CA ASN A 485 32.46 10.58 6.97
C ASN A 485 31.76 11.08 5.70
N LEU A 486 32.45 11.87 4.87
CA LEU A 486 31.90 12.38 3.61
C LEU A 486 31.54 11.24 2.64
N THR A 487 32.37 10.18 2.60
CA THR A 487 32.13 8.98 1.78
C THR A 487 30.90 8.20 2.26
N LYS A 488 30.73 8.05 3.58
CA LYS A 488 29.53 7.40 4.16
C LYS A 488 28.26 8.19 3.83
N GLU A 489 28.31 9.52 3.95
CA GLU A 489 27.20 10.39 3.57
C GLU A 489 26.86 10.27 2.07
N LEU A 490 27.88 10.28 1.20
CA LEU A 490 27.70 10.10 -0.25
C LEU A 490 27.03 8.77 -0.60
N ASN A 491 27.51 7.65 -0.04
CA ASN A 491 26.91 6.33 -0.26
C ASN A 491 25.43 6.29 0.18
N SER A 492 25.10 6.93 1.30
CA SER A 492 23.72 6.98 1.80
C SER A 492 22.79 7.83 0.91
N LEU A 493 23.34 8.88 0.28
CA LEU A 493 22.62 9.74 -0.65
C LEU A 493 22.44 9.07 -2.01
N GLU A 494 23.46 8.40 -2.54
CA GLU A 494 23.40 7.69 -3.82
C GLU A 494 22.37 6.54 -3.79
N GLN A 495 22.26 5.79 -2.68
CA GLN A 495 21.26 4.72 -2.53
C GLN A 495 19.80 5.21 -2.58
N ARG A 496 19.55 6.49 -2.32
CA ARG A 496 18.19 7.07 -2.32
C ARG A 496 17.73 7.51 -3.71
N ILE A 497 18.65 7.63 -4.66
CA ILE A 497 18.39 8.25 -5.97
C ILE A 497 18.21 7.17 -7.04
N ASP A 498 16.94 6.80 -7.26
CA ASP A 498 16.53 5.89 -8.34
C ASP A 498 15.82 6.70 -9.46
N ILE A 499 16.51 7.74 -9.98
CA ILE A 499 15.93 8.72 -10.94
C ILE A 499 15.52 8.07 -12.26
N GLU A 500 16.29 7.11 -12.75
CA GLU A 500 16.04 6.47 -14.04
C GLU A 500 14.72 5.66 -14.01
N ARG A 501 14.44 5.04 -12.86
CA ARG A 501 13.18 4.33 -12.61
C ARG A 501 11.98 5.29 -12.54
N ILE A 502 12.15 6.49 -11.98
CA ILE A 502 11.09 7.51 -11.92
C ILE A 502 10.81 8.07 -13.31
N LYS A 503 11.84 8.37 -14.11
CA LYS A 503 11.65 8.88 -15.48
C LYS A 503 10.90 7.89 -16.37
N ASN A 504 11.23 6.60 -16.28
CA ASN A 504 10.53 5.55 -17.03
C ASN A 504 9.06 5.40 -16.57
N LYS A 505 8.80 5.49 -15.25
CA LYS A 505 7.44 5.49 -14.71
C LYS A 505 6.62 6.68 -15.20
N LEU A 506 7.20 7.89 -15.20
CA LEU A 506 6.54 9.09 -15.71
C LEU A 506 6.20 8.95 -17.19
N HIS A 507 7.13 8.48 -18.01
CA HIS A 507 6.87 8.25 -19.44
C HIS A 507 5.74 7.24 -19.67
N LEU A 508 5.71 6.14 -18.90
CA LEU A 508 4.65 5.14 -19.00
C LEU A 508 3.29 5.74 -18.61
N LEU A 509 3.23 6.55 -17.55
CA LEU A 509 1.99 7.24 -17.14
C LEU A 509 1.50 8.22 -18.21
N ASP A 510 2.40 8.95 -18.86
CA ASP A 510 2.04 9.88 -19.94
C ASP A 510 1.47 9.12 -21.16
N VAL A 511 2.15 8.05 -21.60
CA VAL A 511 1.67 7.20 -22.70
C VAL A 511 0.33 6.54 -22.37
N LEU A 512 0.17 6.05 -21.14
CA LEU A 512 -1.08 5.46 -20.66
C LEU A 512 -2.22 6.49 -20.70
N LYS A 513 -1.96 7.71 -20.23
CA LYS A 513 -2.95 8.80 -20.25
C LYS A 513 -3.36 9.13 -21.68
N GLU A 514 -2.40 9.39 -22.57
CA GLU A 514 -2.67 9.72 -23.97
C GLU A 514 -3.47 8.61 -24.68
N SER A 515 -3.10 7.35 -24.41
CA SER A 515 -3.77 6.19 -24.98
C SER A 515 -5.22 6.06 -24.50
N ILE A 516 -5.48 6.27 -23.20
CA ILE A 516 -6.83 6.20 -22.63
C ILE A 516 -7.68 7.40 -23.09
N GLU A 517 -7.10 8.60 -23.19
CA GLU A 517 -7.81 9.78 -23.72
C GLU A 517 -8.21 9.57 -25.18
N ALA A 518 -7.30 9.09 -26.02
CA ALA A 518 -7.59 8.76 -27.42
C ALA A 518 -8.62 7.63 -27.56
N TYR A 519 -8.53 6.60 -26.71
CA TYR A 519 -9.53 5.53 -26.67
C TYR A 519 -10.90 6.06 -26.25
N ARG A 520 -10.98 6.91 -25.22
CA ARG A 520 -12.22 7.53 -24.75
C ARG A 520 -12.89 8.33 -25.85
N GLU A 521 -12.15 9.17 -26.56
CA GLU A 521 -12.70 9.98 -27.65
C GLU A 521 -13.26 9.11 -28.78
N LYS A 522 -12.53 8.06 -29.18
CA LYS A 522 -12.99 7.09 -30.17
C LYS A 522 -14.23 6.33 -29.70
N LEU A 523 -14.25 5.91 -28.43
CA LEU A 523 -15.37 5.19 -27.83
C LEU A 523 -16.63 6.06 -27.80
N VAL A 524 -16.52 7.31 -27.34
CA VAL A 524 -17.62 8.28 -27.34
C VAL A 524 -18.15 8.50 -28.76
N SER A 525 -17.26 8.68 -29.73
CA SER A 525 -17.64 8.89 -31.14
C SER A 525 -18.35 7.66 -31.72
N ALA A 526 -17.83 6.46 -31.50
CA ALA A 526 -18.44 5.22 -31.97
C ALA A 526 -19.82 4.99 -31.36
N LEU A 527 -19.95 5.18 -30.03
CA LEU A 527 -21.22 5.01 -29.33
C LEU A 527 -22.25 6.06 -29.70
N ARG A 528 -21.83 7.28 -30.04
CA ARG A 528 -22.73 8.31 -30.59
C ARG A 528 -23.31 7.90 -31.94
N ILE A 529 -22.50 7.30 -32.82
CA ILE A 529 -22.95 6.79 -34.12
C ILE A 529 -23.92 5.61 -33.91
N GLU A 530 -23.57 4.67 -33.04
CA GLU A 530 -24.42 3.51 -32.74
C GLU A 530 -25.77 3.94 -32.13
N LEU A 531 -25.74 4.86 -31.16
CA LEU A 531 -26.95 5.45 -30.56
C LEU A 531 -27.82 6.15 -31.60
N HIS A 532 -27.20 6.95 -32.49
CA HIS A 532 -27.89 7.60 -33.59
C HIS A 532 -28.64 6.57 -34.46
N ASP A 533 -27.94 5.55 -34.94
CA ASP A 533 -28.49 4.55 -35.85
C ASP A 533 -29.64 3.75 -35.19
N MET A 534 -29.47 3.39 -33.91
CA MET A 534 -30.48 2.66 -33.15
C MET A 534 -31.74 3.49 -32.88
N ILE A 535 -31.59 4.77 -32.49
CA ILE A 535 -32.74 5.64 -32.28
C ILE A 535 -33.47 5.86 -33.60
N LEU A 536 -32.75 6.14 -34.69
CA LEU A 536 -33.34 6.40 -36.00
C LEU A 536 -34.11 5.19 -36.54
N ASP A 537 -33.54 3.98 -36.43
CA ASP A 537 -34.21 2.75 -36.83
C ASP A 537 -35.48 2.49 -35.99
N LYS A 538 -35.41 2.60 -34.66
CA LYS A 538 -36.57 2.44 -33.77
C LYS A 538 -37.65 3.49 -34.04
N TYR A 539 -37.26 4.73 -34.28
CA TYR A 539 -38.18 5.83 -34.55
C TYR A 539 -38.94 5.60 -35.86
N LYS A 540 -38.24 5.29 -36.96
CA LYS A 540 -38.84 5.00 -38.28
C LYS A 540 -39.75 3.79 -38.28
N ARG A 541 -39.45 2.77 -37.46
CA ARG A 541 -40.34 1.61 -37.27
C ARG A 541 -41.58 1.92 -36.45
N THR A 542 -41.49 2.90 -35.55
CA THR A 542 -42.58 3.26 -34.64
C THR A 542 -43.55 4.24 -35.29
N ILE A 543 -43.03 5.30 -35.92
CA ILE A 543 -43.82 6.29 -36.66
C ILE A 543 -43.50 6.17 -38.15
N THR A 544 -44.47 5.67 -38.91
CA THR A 544 -44.30 5.37 -40.34
C THR A 544 -44.64 6.56 -41.27
N ASP A 545 -45.40 7.53 -40.78
CA ASP A 545 -45.91 8.68 -41.57
C ASP A 545 -45.44 10.03 -41.00
N ASP A 546 -44.20 10.14 -40.50
CA ASP A 546 -43.66 11.42 -40.00
C ASP A 546 -42.88 12.20 -41.07
N ASN A 547 -42.73 13.50 -40.85
CA ASN A 547 -41.92 14.40 -41.67
C ASN A 547 -40.42 14.34 -41.33
N ILE A 548 -40.06 13.64 -40.26
CA ILE A 548 -38.68 13.48 -39.78
C ILE A 548 -37.95 12.46 -40.66
N ALA A 549 -36.93 12.93 -41.38
CA ALA A 549 -36.12 12.08 -42.26
C ALA A 549 -34.81 11.64 -41.58
N GLU A 550 -34.25 12.51 -40.76
CA GLU A 550 -32.95 12.38 -40.15
C GLU A 550 -32.96 12.91 -38.70
N LEU A 551 -32.11 12.33 -37.87
CA LEU A 551 -31.88 12.72 -36.49
C LEU A 551 -30.40 13.06 -36.38
N GLU A 552 -30.05 14.18 -35.79
CA GLU A 552 -28.65 14.54 -35.53
C GLU A 552 -28.44 14.53 -34.02
N ILE A 553 -27.45 13.76 -33.57
CA ILE A 553 -26.95 13.83 -32.19
C ILE A 553 -25.69 14.68 -32.26
N ASP A 554 -25.58 15.78 -31.52
CA ASP A 554 -24.36 16.60 -31.48
C ASP A 554 -23.32 16.11 -30.46
N GLU A 555 -22.19 16.83 -30.30
CA GLU A 555 -21.12 16.45 -29.36
C GLU A 555 -21.54 16.47 -27.89
N ASN A 556 -22.59 17.24 -27.55
CA ASN A 556 -23.18 17.28 -26.22
C ASN A 556 -24.31 16.25 -26.07
N PHE A 557 -24.46 15.34 -27.03
CA PHE A 557 -25.58 14.41 -27.12
C PHE A 557 -26.94 15.12 -27.21
N GLU A 558 -27.01 16.37 -27.69
CA GLU A 558 -28.29 17.00 -27.96
C GLU A 558 -28.89 16.43 -29.24
N ILE A 559 -30.15 16.03 -29.17
CA ILE A 559 -30.88 15.44 -30.29
C ILE A 559 -31.64 16.54 -31.04
N LYS A 560 -31.27 16.74 -32.31
CA LYS A 560 -31.93 17.64 -33.26
C LYS A 560 -32.62 16.81 -34.34
N LEU A 561 -33.84 17.17 -34.70
CA LEU A 561 -34.61 16.44 -35.70
C LEU A 561 -34.62 17.26 -36.99
N LYS A 562 -34.40 16.60 -38.13
CA LYS A 562 -34.40 17.21 -39.46
C LYS A 562 -35.52 16.64 -40.31
N ASP A 563 -36.13 17.52 -41.10
CA ASP A 563 -37.12 17.12 -42.08
C ASP A 563 -36.49 16.51 -43.35
N LYS A 564 -37.33 16.12 -44.31
CA LYS A 564 -36.91 15.56 -45.62
C LYS A 564 -36.06 16.52 -46.47
N TYR A 565 -36.01 17.79 -46.11
CA TYR A 565 -35.25 18.83 -46.81
C TYR A 565 -33.97 19.21 -46.05
N GLY A 566 -33.71 18.58 -44.89
CA GLY A 566 -32.53 18.83 -44.05
C GLY A 566 -32.67 20.02 -43.10
N GLU A 567 -33.86 20.63 -43.02
CA GLU A 567 -34.11 21.78 -42.15
C GLU A 567 -34.41 21.32 -40.72
N PRO A 568 -33.91 22.04 -39.69
CA PRO A 568 -34.16 21.70 -38.30
C PRO A 568 -35.63 21.94 -37.94
N ILE A 569 -36.30 20.90 -37.45
CA ILE A 569 -37.68 21.00 -36.97
C ILE A 569 -37.67 21.59 -35.57
N THR A 570 -38.25 22.77 -35.38
CA THR A 570 -38.42 23.37 -34.06
C THR A 570 -39.35 22.52 -33.21
N VAL A 571 -38.87 22.18 -32.03
CA VAL A 571 -39.43 21.15 -31.16
C VAL A 571 -40.79 21.53 -30.56
N GLU A 572 -41.02 22.83 -30.42
CA GLU A 572 -42.28 23.42 -29.98
C GLU A 572 -43.43 23.12 -30.95
N SER A 573 -43.11 22.75 -32.20
CA SER A 573 -44.08 22.33 -33.20
C SER A 573 -44.46 20.84 -33.14
N GLN A 574 -43.79 20.04 -32.30
CA GLN A 574 -44.10 18.62 -32.14
C GLN A 574 -45.27 18.38 -31.19
N SER A 575 -46.10 17.38 -31.51
CA SER A 575 -47.16 16.94 -30.61
C SER A 575 -46.59 16.27 -29.35
N ALA A 576 -47.31 16.37 -28.23
CA ALA A 576 -46.94 15.68 -26.99
C ALA A 576 -46.76 14.16 -27.18
N GLY A 577 -47.56 13.54 -28.07
CA GLY A 577 -47.42 12.12 -28.42
C GLY A 577 -46.11 11.80 -29.15
N GLN A 578 -45.69 12.63 -30.12
CA GLN A 578 -44.40 12.43 -30.81
C GLN A 578 -43.21 12.58 -29.87
N LYS A 579 -43.25 13.53 -28.94
CA LYS A 579 -42.22 13.67 -27.90
C LYS A 579 -42.13 12.41 -27.04
N GLN A 580 -43.27 11.83 -26.67
CA GLN A 580 -43.34 10.61 -25.87
C GLN A 580 -42.77 9.40 -26.64
N VAL A 581 -43.11 9.25 -27.92
CA VAL A 581 -42.56 8.19 -28.78
C VAL A 581 -41.05 8.30 -28.93
N LEU A 582 -40.53 9.52 -29.15
CA LEU A 582 -39.09 9.76 -29.26
C LEU A 582 -38.37 9.38 -27.96
N ALA A 583 -38.91 9.77 -26.80
CA ALA A 583 -38.35 9.40 -25.50
C ALA A 583 -38.30 7.87 -25.31
N ILE A 584 -39.37 7.14 -25.68
CA ILE A 584 -39.38 5.67 -25.65
C ILE A 584 -38.29 5.08 -26.55
N CYS A 585 -38.12 5.62 -27.77
CA CYS A 585 -37.08 5.15 -28.69
C CYS A 585 -35.66 5.39 -28.14
N ILE A 586 -35.43 6.56 -27.54
CA ILE A 586 -34.16 6.89 -26.86
C ILE A 586 -33.90 5.90 -25.72
N PHE A 587 -34.89 5.64 -24.87
CA PHE A 587 -34.72 4.71 -23.74
C PHE A 587 -34.43 3.28 -24.19
N GLY A 588 -35.10 2.79 -25.24
CA GLY A 588 -34.78 1.47 -25.77
C GLY A 588 -33.39 1.39 -26.37
N ALA A 589 -32.97 2.42 -27.11
CA ALA A 589 -31.62 2.46 -27.68
C ALA A 589 -30.56 2.47 -26.57
N LEU A 590 -30.77 3.28 -25.53
CA LEU A 590 -29.88 3.33 -24.35
C LEU A 590 -29.86 2.03 -23.56
N SER A 591 -31.01 1.38 -23.37
CA SER A 591 -31.09 0.09 -22.70
C SER A 591 -30.31 -0.99 -23.46
N GLU A 592 -30.46 -1.05 -24.78
CA GLU A 592 -29.73 -2.03 -25.61
C GLU A 592 -28.23 -1.74 -25.64
N LEU A 593 -27.82 -0.47 -25.76
CA LEU A 593 -26.40 -0.07 -25.69
C LEU A 593 -25.75 -0.37 -24.35
N SER A 594 -26.50 -0.20 -23.25
CA SER A 594 -26.02 -0.53 -21.91
C SER A 594 -25.77 -2.02 -21.71
N LYS A 595 -26.33 -2.87 -22.60
CA LYS A 595 -26.42 -4.34 -22.46
C LYS A 595 -26.99 -4.80 -21.11
N SER A 596 -27.61 -3.88 -20.37
CA SER A 596 -28.15 -4.16 -19.07
C SER A 596 -29.50 -4.87 -19.25
N GLN A 597 -29.57 -6.11 -18.79
CA GLN A 597 -30.77 -6.92 -18.89
C GLN A 597 -31.79 -6.56 -17.80
N ILE A 598 -32.08 -5.28 -17.58
CA ILE A 598 -32.97 -4.83 -16.50
C ILE A 598 -34.42 -4.80 -16.99
N PRO A 599 -35.38 -5.26 -16.17
CA PRO A 599 -36.79 -5.23 -16.53
C PRO A 599 -37.33 -3.80 -16.63
N PHE A 600 -38.26 -3.58 -17.55
CA PHE A 600 -39.02 -2.34 -17.67
C PHE A 600 -40.29 -2.41 -16.82
N ILE A 601 -40.59 -1.36 -16.04
CA ILE A 601 -41.86 -1.21 -15.32
C ILE A 601 -42.49 0.14 -15.68
N LEU A 602 -43.61 0.10 -16.40
CA LEU A 602 -44.14 1.27 -17.11
C LEU A 602 -45.58 1.60 -16.64
N ASP A 603 -45.82 2.78 -16.05
CA ASP A 603 -47.18 3.30 -15.77
C ASP A 603 -47.73 4.03 -16.98
N THR A 604 -48.93 3.68 -17.43
CA THR A 604 -49.67 4.46 -18.43
C THR A 604 -48.82 4.96 -19.62
N PRO A 605 -47.93 4.13 -20.21
CA PRO A 605 -46.90 4.65 -21.09
C PRO A 605 -47.43 5.13 -22.45
N LEU A 606 -48.72 4.91 -22.75
CA LEU A 606 -49.30 5.10 -24.08
C LEU A 606 -50.48 6.09 -24.14
N SER A 607 -50.88 6.73 -23.03
CA SER A 607 -52.10 7.56 -22.92
C SER A 607 -52.27 8.65 -23.98
N ARG A 608 -51.17 9.22 -24.49
CA ARG A 608 -51.18 10.36 -25.42
C ARG A 608 -50.74 10.00 -26.84
N ILE A 609 -50.60 8.71 -27.12
CA ILE A 609 -50.17 8.18 -28.40
C ILE A 609 -51.41 7.64 -29.13
N ASP A 610 -51.54 7.93 -30.42
CA ASP A 610 -52.65 7.45 -31.24
C ASP A 610 -52.59 5.92 -31.45
N SER A 611 -53.75 5.33 -31.76
CA SER A 611 -53.89 3.87 -31.87
C SER A 611 -52.92 3.19 -32.85
N LYS A 612 -52.53 3.85 -33.96
CA LYS A 612 -51.61 3.28 -34.94
C LYS A 612 -50.20 3.19 -34.35
N ASN A 613 -49.73 4.29 -33.77
CA ASN A 613 -48.41 4.33 -33.14
C ASN A 613 -48.35 3.45 -31.88
N ARG A 614 -49.42 3.34 -31.08
CA ARG A 614 -49.50 2.38 -29.95
C ARG A 614 -49.28 0.94 -30.41
N ALA A 615 -49.93 0.53 -31.50
CA ALA A 615 -49.76 -0.81 -32.05
C ALA A 615 -48.31 -1.07 -32.51
N ASN A 616 -47.64 -0.07 -33.09
CA ASN A 616 -46.26 -0.18 -33.52
C ASN A 616 -45.30 -0.29 -32.33
N ILE A 617 -45.50 0.49 -31.26
CA ILE A 617 -44.69 0.38 -30.03
C ILE A 617 -44.83 -1.01 -29.43
N ILE A 618 -46.06 -1.53 -29.31
CA ILE A 618 -46.28 -2.88 -28.78
C ILE A 618 -45.53 -3.93 -29.61
N LYS A 619 -45.65 -3.88 -30.94
CA LYS A 619 -45.10 -4.89 -31.85
C LYS A 619 -43.58 -4.80 -32.06
N HIS A 620 -43.03 -3.60 -32.05
CA HIS A 620 -41.65 -3.36 -32.45
C HIS A 620 -40.73 -3.01 -31.29
N TYR A 621 -41.29 -2.53 -30.18
CA TYR A 621 -40.54 -2.17 -28.98
C TYR A 621 -40.76 -3.18 -27.85
N TYR A 622 -41.96 -3.26 -27.27
CA TYR A 622 -42.19 -4.15 -26.11
C TYR A 622 -42.01 -5.63 -26.45
N SER A 623 -42.54 -6.05 -27.60
CA SER A 623 -42.48 -7.43 -28.09
C SER A 623 -41.08 -7.92 -28.48
N LYS A 624 -40.17 -7.00 -28.80
CA LYS A 624 -38.81 -7.33 -29.27
C LYS A 624 -37.74 -7.04 -28.21
N ALA A 625 -38.12 -6.55 -27.04
CA ALA A 625 -37.19 -6.33 -25.95
C ALA A 625 -36.73 -7.69 -25.41
N ASP A 626 -35.41 -7.88 -25.28
CA ASP A 626 -34.84 -9.08 -24.64
C ASP A 626 -35.12 -9.13 -23.12
N ASN A 627 -35.57 -8.02 -22.55
CA ASN A 627 -35.83 -7.85 -21.13
C ASN A 627 -37.32 -8.10 -20.81
N GLN A 628 -37.61 -8.43 -19.55
CA GLN A 628 -38.97 -8.49 -19.02
C GLN A 628 -39.62 -7.10 -19.04
N VAL A 629 -40.85 -7.01 -19.54
CA VAL A 629 -41.61 -5.75 -19.64
C VAL A 629 -42.90 -5.87 -18.82
N ILE A 630 -42.99 -5.13 -17.71
CA ILE A 630 -44.17 -5.03 -16.85
C ILE A 630 -44.89 -3.72 -17.18
N ILE A 631 -46.09 -3.81 -17.74
CA ILE A 631 -46.88 -2.65 -18.17
C ILE A 631 -48.08 -2.51 -17.24
N LEU A 632 -48.34 -1.30 -16.76
CA LEU A 632 -49.49 -0.93 -15.95
C LEU A 632 -50.43 -0.04 -16.78
N PRO A 633 -51.17 -0.61 -17.75
CA PRO A 633 -51.98 0.18 -18.68
C PRO A 633 -53.24 0.74 -18.03
N LEU A 634 -53.85 1.71 -18.71
CA LEU A 634 -55.27 2.05 -18.55
C LEU A 634 -56.12 1.26 -19.55
N ASP A 635 -57.39 1.07 -19.22
CA ASP A 635 -58.35 0.41 -20.11
C ASP A 635 -58.48 1.15 -21.46
N THR A 636 -58.27 2.47 -21.45
CA THR A 636 -58.25 3.34 -22.64
C THR A 636 -56.96 3.23 -23.47
N GLU A 637 -55.86 2.76 -22.87
CA GLU A 637 -54.57 2.60 -23.55
C GLU A 637 -54.42 1.21 -24.18
N MET A 638 -54.96 0.19 -23.51
CA MET A 638 -54.74 -1.22 -23.84
C MET A 638 -56.06 -1.98 -23.79
N GLY A 639 -57.00 -1.55 -24.62
CA GLY A 639 -58.30 -2.20 -24.79
C GLY A 639 -58.22 -3.47 -25.63
N ALA A 640 -59.38 -3.98 -26.05
CA ALA A 640 -59.49 -5.28 -26.73
C ALA A 640 -58.69 -5.36 -28.06
N LYS A 641 -58.54 -4.25 -28.78
CA LYS A 641 -57.80 -4.20 -30.05
C LYS A 641 -56.29 -4.26 -29.81
N GLU A 642 -55.79 -3.46 -28.88
CA GLU A 642 -54.37 -3.43 -28.51
C GLU A 642 -53.93 -4.75 -27.86
N TYR A 643 -54.80 -5.38 -27.07
CA TYR A 643 -54.54 -6.70 -26.46
C TYR A 643 -54.19 -7.77 -27.49
N GLU A 644 -54.87 -7.82 -28.64
CA GLU A 644 -54.58 -8.81 -29.70
C GLU A 644 -53.16 -8.65 -30.28
N PHE A 645 -52.57 -7.45 -30.20
CA PHE A 645 -51.16 -7.25 -30.59
C PHE A 645 -50.16 -7.72 -29.55
N VAL A 646 -50.57 -7.78 -28.27
CA VAL A 646 -49.72 -8.11 -27.12
C VAL A 646 -49.74 -9.61 -26.84
N LYS A 647 -50.91 -10.23 -27.05
CA LYS A 647 -51.22 -11.64 -26.80
C LYS A 647 -50.15 -12.64 -27.25
N PRO A 648 -49.46 -12.49 -28.41
CA PRO A 648 -48.39 -13.42 -28.79
C PRO A 648 -47.24 -13.48 -27.79
N ASN A 649 -46.89 -12.35 -27.17
CA ASN A 649 -45.72 -12.18 -26.30
C ASN A 649 -46.10 -11.95 -24.83
N LEU A 650 -47.38 -12.16 -24.49
CA LEU A 650 -47.95 -11.97 -23.15
C LEU A 650 -47.71 -13.20 -22.27
N ALA A 651 -46.90 -13.02 -21.23
CA ALA A 651 -46.54 -14.05 -20.26
C ALA A 651 -47.50 -14.12 -19.07
N GLY A 652 -48.12 -13.00 -18.66
CA GLY A 652 -49.07 -12.98 -17.55
C GLY A 652 -49.94 -11.72 -17.48
N ILE A 653 -51.14 -11.87 -16.93
CA ILE A 653 -52.11 -10.79 -16.71
C ILE A 653 -52.42 -10.73 -15.21
N TYR A 654 -52.46 -9.53 -14.66
CA TYR A 654 -52.74 -9.27 -13.26
C TYR A 654 -53.72 -8.12 -13.13
N LYS A 655 -54.45 -8.10 -12.02
CA LYS A 655 -55.41 -7.04 -11.68
C LYS A 655 -55.11 -6.51 -10.28
N ILE A 656 -55.03 -5.19 -10.15
CA ILE A 656 -55.00 -4.48 -8.88
C ILE A 656 -56.43 -4.26 -8.44
N GLU A 657 -56.79 -4.85 -7.31
CA GLU A 657 -58.06 -4.64 -6.62
C GLU A 657 -57.81 -3.76 -5.40
N ASN A 658 -58.64 -2.75 -5.22
CA ASN A 658 -58.59 -1.88 -4.05
C ASN A 658 -60.03 -1.66 -3.58
N ASP A 659 -60.25 -1.81 -2.28
CA ASP A 659 -61.57 -1.62 -1.68
C ASP A 659 -62.01 -0.15 -1.78
N ASP A 660 -63.31 0.11 -1.63
CA ASP A 660 -63.89 1.46 -1.80
C ASP A 660 -63.26 2.51 -0.86
N ASP A 661 -62.73 2.06 0.28
CA ASP A 661 -62.03 2.89 1.27
C ASP A 661 -60.59 3.28 0.85
N ARG A 662 -60.11 2.71 -0.28
CA ARG A 662 -58.78 2.88 -0.86
C ARG A 662 -57.63 2.56 0.08
N SER A 663 -57.90 1.72 1.07
CA SER A 663 -57.04 1.57 2.24
C SER A 663 -56.04 0.41 2.10
N HIS A 664 -56.34 -0.53 1.20
CA HIS A 664 -55.49 -1.66 0.84
C HIS A 664 -55.65 -2.04 -0.64
N ALA A 665 -54.54 -2.01 -1.39
CA ALA A 665 -54.46 -2.59 -2.72
C ALA A 665 -53.92 -4.03 -2.67
N SER A 666 -54.56 -4.95 -3.38
CA SER A 666 -54.08 -6.32 -3.61
C SER A 666 -53.88 -6.55 -5.11
N ILE A 667 -53.00 -7.49 -5.47
CA ILE A 667 -52.71 -7.83 -6.87
C ILE A 667 -52.96 -9.32 -7.07
N LYS A 668 -53.78 -9.68 -8.05
CA LYS A 668 -54.13 -11.08 -8.37
C LYS A 668 -53.82 -11.41 -9.81
N GLU A 669 -53.33 -12.62 -10.06
CA GLU A 669 -53.16 -13.20 -11.41
C GLU A 669 -54.54 -13.50 -12.00
N VAL A 670 -54.75 -13.13 -13.26
CA VAL A 670 -56.01 -13.30 -14.00
C VAL A 670 -55.73 -14.16 -15.23
N GLN A 671 -56.62 -15.12 -15.53
CA GLN A 671 -56.42 -16.05 -16.64
C GLN A 671 -56.98 -15.55 -17.98
N ASP A 672 -58.05 -14.75 -17.97
CA ASP A 672 -58.66 -14.18 -19.18
C ASP A 672 -58.85 -12.66 -19.04
N ILE A 673 -58.46 -11.92 -20.08
CA ILE A 673 -58.61 -10.46 -20.15
C ILE A 673 -60.07 -10.01 -20.05
N LYS A 674 -61.03 -10.89 -20.39
CA LYS A 674 -62.48 -10.63 -20.26
C LYS A 674 -62.95 -10.42 -18.81
N GLU A 675 -62.14 -10.79 -17.82
CA GLU A 675 -62.42 -10.50 -16.40
C GLU A 675 -62.03 -9.06 -16.00
N ILE A 676 -61.42 -8.33 -16.94
CA ILE A 676 -60.85 -6.99 -16.76
C ILE A 676 -61.48 -5.99 -17.75
N LEU A 677 -61.49 -6.31 -19.05
CA LEU A 677 -62.10 -5.53 -20.14
C LEU A 677 -63.52 -6.01 -20.42
#